data_AF-A0A4U0VPK2-F1
#
_entry.id   AF-A0A4U0VPK2-F1
#
_cell.length_a   1.000
_cell.length_b   1.000
_cell.length_c   1.000
_cell.angle_alpha   90.00
_cell.angle_beta   90.00
_cell.angle_gamma   90.00
#
_symmetry.space_group_name_H-M   'P 1'
#
loop_
_entity.id
_entity.type
_entity.pdbx_description
1 polymer ?
#
loop_
_entity_poly.entity_id
_entity_poly.type
_entity_poly.pdbx_seq_one_letter_code
_entity_poly.pdbx_strand_id
1 'polypeptide(L)'
;MTGTRSRAPLLCLIQLRLGSPPNSTAPTASPAMLTSNAASETWTTQSNGGSPSVAAAGKLLPVRIISQPLRTVSVQFVVEDARGNPVPVQLFHVPTTSIPQDQLQDWFPVGAIFGIKEPLFRSLQDGSYYIRIETPVDIIRLYPHSPLLTNVRFPSPPGTETSPNTSTGTSTPHWLDSVAGSSPARLKEAGDKAFATGRLVRAKEAYQLALDALQGGDTAVTSTPPTADDDQLHLRVKVHANLAQTLLRLELPELAHRAAQAGLLVLLESSWSPHITSIAPLRIKLLYRRALGLYRVGQYDLAMQACEEAIRRCIAAAAADHADKNLNSSFSEGEATALLERIKQRQLEAEQGPSAETLRSLWESSVERQRASSPSSSPSFPAAAEMDLPPADWIDSSSISISPHIPGKQGHGLVALRPIKRGQLLMCCKPLASAGGGGPREGQRRYRYTVGVNLWTRSEDPWAVREVVSQVLWQAALEGEGEGEGGSGSLAGRKRTREAIAPLWAGTQLGRCRDPNRDRLPEDDVDIVSPSKVEGAVTFNGFHLEDVTASSSSSAPVHKSSVSPSAGRTNPDDDSDKDELFHAPTALYPEYPSALNHSCLSNCTYTFLSSVFLLRARVDIAPGEELVDSYVDAADRLEVRAAKLAAHGFECACPLCVEERQAGAKVRRRRVELVRRAEEEELEEPRRRRGLDKLGQIISELEQTYPATAHIRPALYTPLRLLSEALAAGATPFNPQSDPILNELRALQSLGARFSTSTTTGSSEGFQELVEPPRVRDMDGVMSALWIAKEWRRRGEPGKCRHWISLARSIEAGQAGEALFDLRYGDWARKHGLDLKL
;
A
#
# COMPACT_ATOMS: atom_id res chain seq x y z
N MET A 1 -8.58 14.88 56.44
CA MET A 1 -9.22 16.22 56.41
C MET A 1 -8.17 17.17 55.85
N THR A 2 -8.26 17.83 54.70
CA THR A 2 -9.33 18.18 53.76
C THR A 2 -8.76 18.05 52.34
N GLY A 3 -9.24 17.08 51.57
CA GLY A 3 -8.87 16.90 50.17
C GLY A 3 -9.66 17.84 49.28
N THR A 4 -8.99 18.83 48.68
CA THR A 4 -9.54 19.64 47.60
C THR A 4 -9.61 18.79 46.33
N ARG A 5 -10.80 18.25 46.03
CA ARG A 5 -11.10 17.70 44.69
C ARG A 5 -11.06 18.85 43.68
N SER A 6 -10.00 18.91 42.89
CA SER A 6 -9.96 19.72 41.67
C SER A 6 -11.09 19.26 40.75
N ARG A 7 -12.06 20.14 40.49
CA ARG A 7 -13.13 19.90 39.52
C ARG A 7 -12.53 20.05 38.12
N ALA A 8 -12.64 19.00 37.29
CA ALA A 8 -12.37 19.11 35.87
C ALA A 8 -13.24 20.24 35.27
N PRO A 9 -12.70 21.12 34.41
CA PRO A 9 -13.52 22.09 33.71
C PRO A 9 -14.49 21.35 32.78
N LEU A 10 -15.79 21.64 32.93
CA LEU A 10 -16.81 21.09 32.04
C LEU A 10 -16.63 21.68 30.64
N LEU A 11 -16.18 20.86 29.70
CA LEU A 11 -16.16 21.16 28.28
C LEU A 11 -17.56 20.90 27.69
N CYS A 12 -17.97 21.72 26.72
CA CYS A 12 -19.30 21.63 26.12
C CYS A 12 -19.33 20.54 25.03
N LEU A 13 -19.89 19.36 25.35
CA LEU A 13 -20.13 18.29 24.37
C LEU A 13 -21.48 18.51 23.67
N ILE A 14 -21.50 18.43 22.35
CA ILE A 14 -22.75 18.51 21.58
C ILE A 14 -23.25 17.09 21.34
N GLN A 15 -24.49 16.81 21.75
CA GLN A 15 -25.25 15.66 21.25
C GLN A 15 -26.05 16.13 20.04
N LEU A 16 -25.82 15.53 18.88
CA LEU A 16 -26.54 15.87 17.65
C LEU A 16 -27.94 15.22 17.68
N ARG A 17 -28.99 16.05 17.73
CA ARG A 17 -30.38 15.69 17.38
C ARG A 17 -30.80 16.57 16.21
N LEU A 18 -31.36 15.97 15.15
CA LEU A 18 -31.89 16.70 13.99
C LEU A 18 -33.34 17.18 14.27
N GLY A 19 -33.52 18.50 14.32
CA GLY A 19 -34.70 19.27 13.88
C GLY A 19 -36.01 19.29 14.67
N SER A 20 -36.33 20.43 15.33
CA SER A 20 -37.53 21.31 15.12
C SER A 20 -37.71 22.36 16.26
N PRO A 21 -38.26 23.58 16.01
CA PRO A 21 -38.25 24.72 16.95
C PRO A 21 -39.43 24.75 17.96
N PRO A 22 -39.38 25.57 19.03
CA PRO A 22 -40.25 25.45 20.20
C PRO A 22 -41.45 26.40 20.19
N ASN A 23 -42.55 25.99 20.84
CA ASN A 23 -43.57 26.91 21.37
C ASN A 23 -43.59 26.84 22.91
N SER A 24 -43.21 27.97 23.51
CA SER A 24 -43.53 28.55 24.82
C SER A 24 -44.07 27.67 25.97
N THR A 25 -43.40 27.70 27.13
CA THR A 25 -43.75 28.55 28.30
C THR A 25 -42.93 28.13 29.55
N ALA A 26 -42.35 29.11 30.25
CA ALA A 26 -41.80 29.00 31.61
C ALA A 26 -42.89 29.45 32.64
N PRO A 27 -42.71 29.50 33.99
CA PRO A 27 -41.51 29.26 34.81
C PRO A 27 -41.75 28.50 36.15
N THR A 28 -40.69 28.12 36.90
CA THR A 28 -40.47 28.40 38.35
C THR A 28 -39.22 27.70 38.92
N ALA A 29 -38.48 28.40 39.78
CA ALA A 29 -37.26 28.01 40.51
C ALA A 29 -37.61 27.35 41.88
N SER A 30 -36.81 26.64 42.68
CA SER A 30 -35.35 26.51 42.93
C SER A 30 -35.05 25.09 43.57
N PRO A 31 -34.02 24.83 44.41
CA PRO A 31 -32.85 23.99 44.08
C PRO A 31 -32.67 22.72 44.94
N ALA A 32 -32.40 21.54 44.38
CA ALA A 32 -31.81 20.43 45.16
C ALA A 32 -31.19 19.28 44.33
N MET A 33 -29.95 18.96 44.68
CA MET A 33 -29.25 17.66 44.71
C MET A 33 -29.52 16.58 43.65
N LEU A 34 -28.43 16.27 42.92
CA LEU A 34 -28.01 14.95 42.42
C LEU A 34 -28.82 13.72 42.89
N THR A 35 -29.65 13.18 42.00
CA THR A 35 -29.88 11.73 41.86
C THR A 35 -30.21 11.39 40.41
N SER A 36 -29.55 10.34 39.91
CA SER A 36 -29.85 9.62 38.68
C SER A 36 -31.28 9.06 38.70
N ASN A 37 -32.12 9.44 37.74
CA ASN A 37 -32.97 8.52 36.97
C ASN A 37 -33.90 9.24 35.97
N ALA A 38 -33.95 8.64 34.77
CA ALA A 38 -35.03 8.62 33.77
C ALA A 38 -35.39 9.90 32.98
N ALA A 39 -35.06 9.89 31.68
CA ALA A 39 -36.06 9.81 30.60
C ALA A 39 -35.34 9.51 29.27
N SER A 40 -35.30 8.23 28.94
CA SER A 40 -35.00 7.69 27.62
C SER A 40 -36.16 8.00 26.67
N GLU A 41 -35.89 8.76 25.61
CA GLU A 41 -36.71 8.70 24.39
C GLU A 41 -35.81 8.29 23.23
N THR A 42 -35.93 7.00 22.93
CA THR A 42 -35.40 6.26 21.80
C THR A 42 -36.14 6.65 20.52
N TRP A 43 -35.41 6.87 19.42
CA TRP A 43 -36.02 6.90 18.10
C TRP A 43 -36.26 5.45 17.62
N THR A 44 -37.53 5.08 17.49
CA THR A 44 -37.97 3.92 16.71
C THR A 44 -38.33 4.40 15.31
N THR A 45 -37.59 3.97 14.28
CA THR A 45 -38.15 3.88 12.93
C THR A 45 -39.07 2.68 12.90
N GLN A 46 -40.38 2.90 12.70
CA GLN A 46 -41.28 1.82 12.33
C GLN A 46 -40.94 1.38 10.90
N SER A 47 -40.08 0.37 10.77
CA SER A 47 -40.19 -0.57 9.66
C SER A 47 -40.95 -1.79 10.17
N ASN A 48 -42.03 -2.15 9.48
CA ASN A 48 -42.81 -3.33 9.80
C ASN A 48 -41.94 -4.59 9.61
N GLY A 49 -41.68 -5.30 10.71
CA GLY A 49 -41.24 -6.70 10.71
C GLY A 49 -39.72 -6.92 10.69
N GLY A 50 -39.15 -7.17 11.87
CA GLY A 50 -37.76 -7.62 12.05
C GLY A 50 -37.01 -6.78 13.09
N SER A 51 -36.45 -7.44 14.10
CA SER A 51 -35.81 -6.87 15.30
C SER A 51 -34.91 -5.63 15.06
N PRO A 52 -35.02 -4.54 15.85
CA PRO A 52 -34.24 -3.33 15.64
C PRO A 52 -32.86 -3.39 16.33
N SER A 53 -31.79 -3.11 15.58
CA SER A 53 -30.47 -2.76 16.11
C SER A 53 -30.46 -1.28 16.54
N VAL A 54 -29.85 -1.00 17.69
CA VAL A 54 -29.76 0.36 18.26
C VAL A 54 -28.52 1.05 17.68
N ALA A 55 -28.70 2.01 16.77
CA ALA A 55 -27.61 2.88 16.32
C ALA A 55 -27.26 3.91 17.41
N ALA A 56 -26.01 3.94 17.88
CA ALA A 56 -25.54 4.86 18.91
C ALA A 56 -25.29 6.27 18.33
N ALA A 57 -25.88 7.31 18.92
CA ALA A 57 -25.63 8.70 18.55
C ALA A 57 -24.26 9.17 19.10
N GLY A 58 -23.29 9.41 18.21
CA GLY A 58 -21.94 9.86 18.57
C GLY A 58 -21.89 11.27 19.16
N LYS A 59 -20.96 11.50 20.10
CA LYS A 59 -20.67 12.83 20.69
C LYS A 59 -19.53 13.50 19.92
N LEU A 60 -19.67 14.78 19.60
CA LEU A 60 -18.65 15.59 18.95
C LEU A 60 -18.25 16.77 19.83
N LEU A 61 -16.95 17.00 19.99
CA LEU A 61 -16.40 18.18 20.68
C LEU A 61 -15.80 19.15 19.66
N PRO A 62 -16.43 20.30 19.38
CA PRO A 62 -15.83 21.35 18.56
C PRO A 62 -14.71 22.04 19.35
N VAL A 63 -13.54 22.16 18.73
CA VAL A 63 -12.35 22.77 19.31
C VAL A 63 -11.64 23.67 18.29
N ARG A 64 -10.94 24.70 18.77
CA ARG A 64 -10.09 25.56 17.95
C ARG A 64 -8.62 25.37 18.33
N ILE A 65 -7.73 25.16 17.35
CA ILE A 65 -6.29 25.01 17.61
C ILE A 65 -5.69 26.37 18.01
N ILE A 66 -4.91 26.41 19.09
CA ILE A 66 -4.30 27.65 19.60
C ILE A 66 -2.77 27.62 19.67
N SER A 67 -2.14 26.47 19.44
CA SER A 67 -0.67 26.33 19.39
C SER A 67 -0.19 25.69 18.09
N GLN A 68 1.07 25.91 17.76
CA GLN A 68 1.70 25.20 16.64
C GLN A 68 1.78 23.69 16.94
N PRO A 69 1.60 22.82 15.92
CA PRO A 69 1.72 21.38 16.08
C PRO A 69 3.19 20.94 16.16
N LEU A 70 3.49 20.04 17.08
CA LEU A 70 4.81 19.42 17.26
C LEU A 70 4.70 17.90 17.14
N ARG A 71 5.56 17.26 16.36
CA ARG A 71 5.66 15.80 16.33
C ARG A 71 6.70 15.31 17.33
N THR A 72 6.29 14.35 18.16
CA THR A 72 7.17 13.51 18.95
C THR A 72 6.85 12.04 18.60
N VAL A 73 6.33 11.26 19.54
CA VAL A 73 5.70 9.94 19.29
C VAL A 73 4.29 10.07 18.70
N SER A 74 3.68 11.24 18.87
CA SER A 74 2.37 11.65 18.34
C SER A 74 2.45 13.10 17.84
N VAL A 75 1.44 13.55 17.11
CA VAL A 75 1.28 14.98 16.80
C VAL A 75 0.61 15.65 18.00
N GLN A 76 1.24 16.66 18.57
CA GLN A 76 0.77 17.36 19.77
C GLN A 76 0.48 18.83 19.45
N PHE A 77 -0.63 19.34 19.99
CA PHE A 77 -1.00 20.75 19.93
C PHE A 77 -1.98 21.06 21.06
N VAL A 78 -2.20 22.34 21.35
CA VAL A 78 -3.20 22.81 22.31
C VAL A 78 -4.40 23.32 21.54
N VAL A 79 -5.58 22.94 22.02
CA VAL A 79 -6.86 23.45 21.52
C VAL A 79 -7.60 24.19 22.61
N GLU A 80 -8.59 24.99 22.26
CA GLU A 80 -9.58 25.52 23.18
C GLU A 80 -10.99 25.06 22.80
N ASP A 81 -11.86 24.93 23.80
CA ASP A 81 -13.29 24.72 23.57
C ASP A 81 -14.06 26.03 23.37
N ALA A 82 -15.37 25.95 23.17
CA ALA A 82 -16.26 27.10 23.05
C ALA A 82 -16.28 28.03 24.29
N ARG A 83 -15.73 27.58 25.43
CA ARG A 83 -15.62 28.37 26.66
C ARG A 83 -14.23 28.99 26.83
N GLY A 84 -13.30 28.74 25.90
CA GLY A 84 -11.93 29.23 25.97
C GLY A 84 -11.02 28.43 26.89
N ASN A 85 -11.42 27.23 27.31
CA ASN A 85 -10.59 26.38 28.15
C ASN A 85 -9.51 25.71 27.30
N PRO A 86 -8.21 25.96 27.54
CA PRO A 86 -7.14 25.31 26.81
C PRO A 86 -6.99 23.86 27.26
N VAL A 87 -6.81 22.95 26.30
CA VAL A 87 -6.61 21.51 26.53
C VAL A 87 -5.54 20.99 25.56
N PRO A 88 -4.47 20.34 26.06
CA PRO A 88 -3.52 19.65 25.21
C PRO A 88 -4.17 18.47 24.47
N VAL A 89 -3.78 18.24 23.22
CA VAL A 89 -4.22 17.14 22.37
C VAL A 89 -3.02 16.33 21.92
N GLN A 90 -3.15 15.01 21.91
CA GLN A 90 -2.21 14.07 21.30
C GLN A 90 -2.92 13.24 20.24
N LEU A 91 -2.50 13.39 18.98
CA LEU A 91 -3.04 12.68 17.82
C LEU A 91 -2.04 11.62 17.33
N PHE A 92 -2.45 10.35 17.37
CA PHE A 92 -1.65 9.21 16.93
C PHE A 92 -1.94 8.83 15.47
N HIS A 93 -1.13 7.92 14.92
CA HIS A 93 -1.27 7.37 13.55
C HIS A 93 -1.29 8.38 12.40
N VAL A 94 -0.62 9.54 12.56
CA VAL A 94 -0.34 10.45 11.46
C VAL A 94 0.92 9.99 10.73
N PRO A 95 0.88 9.70 9.41
CA PRO A 95 2.03 9.21 8.65
C PRO A 95 3.26 10.12 8.80
N THR A 96 4.43 9.52 8.93
CA THR A 96 5.70 10.23 9.08
C THR A 96 6.39 10.48 7.75
N THR A 97 6.20 9.58 6.78
CA THR A 97 6.78 9.68 5.44
C THR A 97 5.99 10.66 4.57
N SER A 98 4.66 10.62 4.67
CA SER A 98 3.77 11.45 3.85
C SER A 98 3.62 12.88 4.38
N ILE A 99 3.88 13.12 5.68
CA ILE A 99 3.67 14.43 6.32
C ILE A 99 4.88 14.82 7.20
N PRO A 100 5.87 15.53 6.61
CA PRO A 100 7.01 16.09 7.32
C PRO A 100 6.63 17.10 8.41
N GLN A 101 7.53 17.32 9.38
CA GLN A 101 7.33 18.22 10.52
C GLN A 101 7.01 19.66 10.09
N ASP A 102 7.68 20.19 9.07
CA ASP A 102 7.51 21.55 8.55
C ASP A 102 6.16 21.78 7.86
N GLN A 103 5.47 20.70 7.48
CA GLN A 103 4.16 20.71 6.84
C GLN A 103 3.00 20.46 7.81
N LEU A 104 3.26 20.02 9.05
CA LEU A 104 2.19 19.76 10.03
C LEU A 104 1.33 20.99 10.31
N GLN A 105 1.94 22.17 10.35
CA GLN A 105 1.25 23.45 10.52
C GLN A 105 0.27 23.79 9.39
N ASP A 106 0.36 23.13 8.23
CA ASP A 106 -0.62 23.32 7.15
C ASP A 106 -1.82 22.39 7.30
N TRP A 107 -1.60 21.19 7.86
CA TRP A 107 -2.67 20.25 8.15
C TRP A 107 -3.44 20.61 9.43
N PHE A 108 -2.74 21.18 10.42
CA PHE A 108 -3.28 21.60 11.71
C PHE A 108 -2.92 23.07 11.99
N PRO A 109 -3.44 24.04 11.22
CA PRO A 109 -3.10 25.44 11.41
C PRO A 109 -3.70 26.01 12.69
N VAL A 110 -2.97 26.92 13.34
CA VAL A 110 -3.49 27.70 14.48
C VAL A 110 -4.71 28.50 14.03
N GLY A 111 -5.77 28.49 14.83
CA GLY A 111 -7.07 29.12 14.56
C GLY A 111 -8.06 28.21 13.81
N ALA A 112 -7.63 27.07 13.28
CA ALA A 112 -8.53 26.12 12.63
C ALA A 112 -9.44 25.43 13.65
N ILE A 113 -10.69 25.21 13.23
CA ILE A 113 -11.73 24.55 14.01
C ILE A 113 -11.85 23.09 13.57
N PHE A 114 -11.81 22.18 14.53
CA PHE A 114 -11.98 20.75 14.34
C PHE A 114 -13.08 20.21 15.25
N GLY A 115 -13.71 19.13 14.83
CA GLY A 115 -14.56 18.30 15.69
C GLY A 115 -13.80 17.05 16.10
N ILE A 116 -13.74 16.77 17.39
CA ILE A 116 -13.19 15.52 17.94
C ILE A 116 -14.36 14.58 18.24
N LYS A 117 -14.40 13.43 17.55
CA LYS A 117 -15.35 12.35 17.80
C LYS A 117 -14.97 11.65 19.12
N GLU A 118 -15.95 11.44 19.99
CA GLU A 118 -15.82 10.65 21.22
C GLU A 118 -14.54 10.93 22.03
N PRO A 119 -14.31 12.19 22.47
CA PRO A 119 -13.02 12.60 23.02
C PRO A 119 -12.64 11.81 24.29
N LEU A 120 -11.49 11.15 24.24
CA LEU A 120 -10.91 10.41 25.36
C LEU A 120 -9.98 11.29 26.18
N PHE A 121 -10.33 11.51 27.46
CA PHE A 121 -9.47 12.23 28.41
C PHE A 121 -8.53 11.30 29.14
N ARG A 122 -7.27 11.69 29.26
CA ARG A 122 -6.26 11.01 30.08
C ARG A 122 -5.68 11.99 31.09
N SER A 123 -5.46 11.51 32.31
CA SER A 123 -4.78 12.26 33.37
C SER A 123 -3.29 11.93 33.40
N LEU A 124 -2.46 12.94 33.57
CA LEU A 124 -1.04 12.80 33.87
C LEU A 124 -0.83 12.64 35.39
N GLN A 125 0.38 12.23 35.78
CA GLN A 125 0.72 11.99 37.19
C GLN A 125 0.62 13.25 38.06
N ASP A 126 0.78 14.43 37.46
CA ASP A 126 0.66 15.74 38.10
C ASP A 126 -0.81 16.21 38.24
N GLY A 127 -1.78 15.40 37.81
CA GLY A 127 -3.21 15.72 37.85
C GLY A 127 -3.69 16.60 36.69
N SER A 128 -2.80 17.01 35.78
CA SER A 128 -3.21 17.64 34.52
C SER A 128 -3.86 16.63 33.58
N TYR A 129 -4.61 17.10 32.58
CA TYR A 129 -5.31 16.23 31.64
C TYR A 129 -5.05 16.66 30.19
N TYR A 130 -5.20 15.71 29.28
CA TYR A 130 -5.11 15.94 27.84
C TYR A 130 -6.14 15.08 27.09
N ILE A 131 -6.49 15.49 25.87
CA ILE A 131 -7.30 14.68 24.96
C ILE A 131 -6.38 13.78 24.16
N ARG A 132 -6.64 12.48 24.19
CA ARG A 132 -5.93 11.48 23.41
C ARG A 132 -6.81 11.05 22.24
N ILE A 133 -6.31 11.24 21.02
CA ILE A 133 -6.97 10.82 19.79
C ILE A 133 -6.14 9.69 19.20
N GLU A 134 -6.66 8.47 19.21
CA GLU A 134 -5.91 7.30 18.72
C GLU A 134 -5.80 7.34 17.19
N THR A 135 -6.88 7.67 16.46
CA THR A 135 -6.89 7.63 14.99
C THR A 135 -7.23 8.99 14.37
N PRO A 136 -6.59 9.35 13.23
CA PRO A 136 -6.96 10.55 12.48
C PRO A 136 -8.41 10.56 11.97
N VAL A 137 -9.08 9.41 11.92
CA VAL A 137 -10.50 9.32 11.55
C VAL A 137 -11.42 10.02 12.58
N ASP A 138 -10.95 10.18 13.82
CA ASP A 138 -11.71 10.77 14.92
C ASP A 138 -11.61 12.31 14.99
N ILE A 139 -10.83 12.93 14.11
CA ILE A 139 -10.70 14.38 14.03
C ILE A 139 -11.11 14.88 12.65
N ILE A 140 -12.13 15.74 12.60
CA ILE A 140 -12.72 16.25 11.36
C ILE A 140 -12.57 17.77 11.28
N ARG A 141 -12.15 18.29 10.13
CA ARG A 141 -12.07 19.74 9.91
C ARG A 141 -13.49 20.32 9.80
N LEU A 142 -13.80 21.35 10.58
CA LEU A 142 -15.08 22.06 10.53
C LEU A 142 -14.88 23.46 9.95
N TYR A 143 -15.60 23.77 8.88
CA TYR A 143 -15.60 25.10 8.25
C TYR A 143 -16.68 26.01 8.88
N PRO A 144 -16.54 27.34 8.78
CA PRO A 144 -17.42 28.30 9.46
C PRO A 144 -18.92 28.09 9.26
N HIS A 145 -19.38 27.71 8.05
CA HIS A 145 -20.80 27.45 7.79
C HIS A 145 -21.23 26.00 8.06
N SER A 146 -20.36 25.19 8.67
CA SER A 146 -20.74 23.84 9.08
C SER A 146 -21.96 23.88 10.00
N PRO A 147 -23.02 23.08 9.74
CA PRO A 147 -24.17 22.97 10.63
C PRO A 147 -23.79 22.56 12.07
N LEU A 148 -22.63 21.92 12.23
CA LEU A 148 -22.09 21.50 13.52
C LEU A 148 -21.60 22.68 14.38
N LEU A 149 -21.46 23.88 13.80
CA LEU A 149 -21.02 25.10 14.46
C LEU A 149 -22.14 26.13 14.72
N THR A 150 -23.39 25.86 14.31
CA THR A 150 -24.50 26.84 14.39
C THR A 150 -24.68 27.46 15.77
N ASN A 151 -24.45 26.69 16.84
CA ASN A 151 -24.57 27.14 18.24
C ASN A 151 -23.24 27.18 18.99
N VAL A 152 -22.12 27.22 18.27
CA VAL A 152 -20.78 27.19 18.84
C VAL A 152 -20.10 28.52 18.57
N ARG A 153 -19.64 29.18 19.63
CA ARG A 153 -18.83 30.39 19.52
C ARG A 153 -17.57 30.21 20.35
N PHE A 154 -16.43 30.44 19.72
CA PHE A 154 -15.16 30.46 20.41
C PHE A 154 -14.88 31.89 20.91
N PRO A 155 -14.15 32.05 22.03
CA PRO A 155 -13.75 33.36 22.51
C PRO A 155 -13.01 34.15 21.42
N SER A 156 -13.19 35.45 21.36
CA SER A 156 -12.32 36.28 20.53
C SER A 156 -10.89 36.22 21.09
N PRO A 157 -9.84 36.23 20.25
CA PRO A 157 -8.48 36.34 20.76
C PRO A 157 -8.39 37.60 21.64
N PRO A 158 -7.73 37.52 22.81
CA PRO A 158 -7.60 38.68 23.70
C PRO A 158 -6.87 39.81 22.94
N GLY A 159 -7.60 40.86 22.56
CA GLY A 159 -7.05 42.01 21.83
C GLY A 159 -7.97 42.70 20.81
N THR A 160 -9.18 42.19 20.52
CA THR A 160 -10.09 42.84 19.53
C THR A 160 -11.19 43.72 20.12
N GLU A 161 -11.14 44.04 21.42
CA GLU A 161 -11.95 45.14 21.97
C GLU A 161 -11.12 46.43 21.97
N THR A 162 -11.64 47.43 21.26
CA THR A 162 -11.06 48.75 21.05
C THR A 162 -10.65 49.42 22.36
N SER A 163 -9.34 49.57 22.58
CA SER A 163 -8.78 50.64 23.42
C SER A 163 -7.38 51.03 22.91
N PRO A 164 -7.11 52.32 22.62
CA PRO A 164 -5.81 52.77 22.17
C PRO A 164 -4.94 53.00 23.40
N ASN A 165 -4.11 52.02 23.76
CA ASN A 165 -2.76 52.15 24.29
C ASN A 165 -2.39 50.93 25.16
N THR A 166 -1.12 50.54 25.05
CA THR A 166 -0.33 49.60 25.87
C THR A 166 -0.40 48.08 25.59
N SER A 167 0.71 47.61 24.99
CA SER A 167 1.48 46.37 25.21
C SER A 167 0.90 44.98 24.89
N THR A 168 1.46 44.39 23.83
CA THR A 168 2.00 43.01 23.75
C THR A 168 1.18 41.87 24.38
N GLY A 169 0.04 41.56 23.76
CA GLY A 169 -0.61 40.25 23.88
C GLY A 169 -0.49 39.51 22.54
N THR A 170 0.29 38.43 22.50
CA THR A 170 0.48 37.57 21.32
C THR A 170 -0.80 36.76 21.03
N SER A 171 -1.76 37.35 20.32
CA SER A 171 -2.74 36.56 19.57
C SER A 171 -1.98 35.89 18.42
N THR A 172 -2.00 34.56 18.30
CA THR A 172 -1.44 33.84 17.15
C THR A 172 -2.49 33.78 16.04
N PRO A 173 -2.42 34.66 15.02
CA PRO A 173 -3.47 34.74 14.00
C PRO A 173 -3.46 33.48 13.13
N HIS A 174 -4.65 32.99 12.76
CA HIS A 174 -4.79 32.05 11.65
C HIS A 174 -4.18 32.67 10.40
N TRP A 175 -3.59 31.85 9.53
CA TRP A 175 -2.87 32.36 8.36
C TRP A 175 -3.80 33.04 7.33
N LEU A 176 -5.11 32.81 7.43
CA LEU A 176 -6.16 33.50 6.69
C LEU A 176 -6.86 34.61 7.48
N ASP A 177 -6.48 34.94 8.72
CA ASP A 177 -7.15 35.98 9.53
C ASP A 177 -7.02 37.38 8.91
N SER A 178 -5.89 37.66 8.26
CA SER A 178 -5.73 38.88 7.45
C SER A 178 -6.72 38.96 6.27
N VAL A 179 -7.39 37.85 5.96
CA VAL A 179 -8.37 37.67 4.90
C VAL A 179 -9.74 37.22 5.48
N ALA A 180 -9.89 36.97 6.79
CA ALA A 180 -11.05 36.28 7.37
C ALA A 180 -12.36 37.10 7.36
N GLY A 181 -12.28 38.41 7.14
CA GLY A 181 -13.43 39.27 6.82
C GLY A 181 -13.66 39.48 5.32
N SER A 182 -13.05 38.69 4.44
CA SER A 182 -12.97 38.98 3.01
C SER A 182 -13.96 38.22 2.14
N SER A 183 -14.25 38.83 0.98
CA SER A 183 -15.01 38.22 -0.11
C SER A 183 -14.40 36.88 -0.56
N PRO A 184 -15.23 35.94 -1.08
CA PRO A 184 -14.74 34.67 -1.62
C PRO A 184 -13.61 34.81 -2.66
N ALA A 185 -13.53 35.94 -3.35
CA ALA A 185 -12.48 36.26 -4.31
C ALA A 185 -11.09 36.35 -3.66
N ARG A 186 -10.97 36.99 -2.49
CA ARG A 186 -9.68 37.09 -1.78
C ARG A 186 -9.22 35.76 -1.19
N LEU A 187 -10.16 34.92 -0.73
CA LEU A 187 -9.85 33.55 -0.30
C LEU A 187 -9.29 32.73 -1.48
N LYS A 188 -9.89 32.87 -2.66
CA LYS A 188 -9.37 32.28 -3.90
C LYS A 188 -7.97 32.78 -4.26
N GLU A 189 -7.70 34.09 -4.17
CA GLU A 189 -6.36 34.66 -4.40
C GLU A 189 -5.31 34.16 -3.39
N ALA A 190 -5.68 34.04 -2.12
CA ALA A 190 -4.81 33.45 -1.10
C ALA A 190 -4.49 31.98 -1.41
N GLY A 191 -5.49 31.22 -1.90
CA GLY A 191 -5.32 29.86 -2.40
C GLY A 191 -4.38 29.77 -3.59
N ASP A 192 -4.51 30.66 -4.58
CA ASP A 192 -3.62 30.71 -5.76
C ASP A 192 -2.17 30.98 -5.35
N LYS A 193 -1.95 31.92 -4.43
CA LYS A 193 -0.62 32.23 -3.89
C LYS A 193 -0.02 31.02 -3.15
N ALA A 194 -0.82 30.35 -2.31
CA ALA A 194 -0.40 29.13 -1.62
C ALA A 194 -0.06 28.00 -2.61
N PHE A 195 -0.86 27.83 -3.66
CA PHE A 195 -0.61 26.84 -4.71
C PHE A 195 0.70 27.11 -5.45
N ALA A 196 0.94 28.37 -5.85
CA ALA A 196 2.16 28.78 -6.55
C ALA A 196 3.43 28.56 -5.72
N THR A 197 3.34 28.69 -4.40
CA THR A 197 4.46 28.45 -3.46
C THR A 197 4.62 26.98 -3.05
N GLY A 198 3.81 26.06 -3.60
CA GLY A 198 3.85 24.63 -3.27
C GLY A 198 3.22 24.26 -1.92
N ARG A 199 2.59 25.20 -1.20
CA ARG A 199 1.86 24.95 0.06
C ARG A 199 0.45 24.44 -0.24
N LEU A 200 0.37 23.23 -0.81
CA LEU A 200 -0.87 22.68 -1.38
C LEU A 200 -2.00 22.49 -0.37
N VAL A 201 -1.69 22.14 0.88
CA VAL A 201 -2.70 21.96 1.93
C VAL A 201 -3.34 23.30 2.31
N ARG A 202 -2.55 24.38 2.39
CA ARG A 202 -3.07 25.75 2.55
C ARG A 202 -3.93 26.17 1.36
N ALA A 203 -3.50 25.86 0.14
CA ALA A 203 -4.30 26.14 -1.04
C ALA A 203 -5.66 25.43 -0.98
N LYS A 204 -5.66 24.14 -0.65
CA LYS A 204 -6.88 23.34 -0.43
C LYS A 204 -7.80 24.00 0.59
N GLU A 205 -7.27 24.37 1.77
CA GLU A 205 -8.05 25.01 2.83
C GLU A 205 -8.69 26.34 2.37
N ALA A 206 -7.91 27.21 1.71
CA ALA A 206 -8.40 28.49 1.22
C ALA A 206 -9.51 28.33 0.17
N TYR A 207 -9.38 27.38 -0.76
CA TYR A 207 -10.44 27.10 -1.74
C TYR A 207 -11.69 26.51 -1.09
N GLN A 208 -11.55 25.62 -0.10
CA GLN A 208 -12.70 25.07 0.62
C GLN A 208 -13.44 26.15 1.43
N LEU A 209 -12.71 27.06 2.08
CA LEU A 209 -13.30 28.23 2.72
C LEU A 209 -13.99 29.18 1.73
N ALA A 210 -13.41 29.37 0.54
CA ALA A 210 -14.04 30.17 -0.50
C ALA A 210 -15.37 29.55 -0.97
N LEU A 211 -15.44 28.23 -1.14
CA LEU A 211 -16.68 27.52 -1.49
C LEU A 211 -17.71 27.58 -0.37
N ASP A 212 -17.29 27.38 0.88
CA ASP A 212 -18.15 27.50 2.08
C ASP A 212 -18.78 28.90 2.16
N ALA A 213 -17.98 29.95 1.96
CA ALA A 213 -18.47 31.33 1.92
C ALA A 213 -19.41 31.63 0.73
N LEU A 214 -19.23 30.95 -0.41
CA LEU A 214 -20.13 31.06 -1.57
C LEU A 214 -21.44 30.30 -1.39
N GLN A 215 -21.53 29.35 -0.45
CA GLN A 215 -22.76 28.60 -0.12
C GLN A 215 -23.61 29.33 0.93
N GLY A 216 -22.99 30.06 1.87
CA GLY A 216 -23.69 30.78 2.94
C GLY A 216 -24.62 31.93 2.48
N GLY A 217 -24.54 32.36 1.22
CA GLY A 217 -25.34 33.46 0.67
C GLY A 217 -26.84 33.19 0.49
N ASP A 218 -27.28 31.93 0.49
CA ASP A 218 -28.67 31.55 0.21
C ASP A 218 -29.62 31.64 1.44
N THR A 219 -29.12 32.02 2.61
CA THR A 219 -29.93 32.03 3.87
C THR A 219 -30.55 33.39 4.23
N ALA A 220 -30.29 34.44 3.46
CA ALA A 220 -30.99 35.71 3.63
C ALA A 220 -32.31 35.69 2.83
N VAL A 221 -33.42 35.52 3.55
CA VAL A 221 -34.79 35.70 3.02
C VAL A 221 -34.96 37.16 2.57
N THR A 222 -34.56 37.46 1.34
CA THR A 222 -35.00 38.63 0.58
C THR A 222 -35.89 38.12 -0.56
N SER A 223 -37.12 38.63 -0.60
CA SER A 223 -38.24 38.21 -1.46
C SER A 223 -38.09 38.57 -2.94
N THR A 224 -36.91 38.35 -3.51
CA THR A 224 -36.63 38.49 -4.95
C THR A 224 -36.07 37.16 -5.45
N PRO A 225 -36.49 36.68 -6.64
CA PRO A 225 -35.97 35.44 -7.19
C PRO A 225 -34.44 35.54 -7.30
N PRO A 226 -33.67 34.49 -6.98
CA PRO A 226 -32.23 34.55 -6.99
C PRO A 226 -31.78 34.58 -8.45
N THR A 227 -31.59 35.77 -9.01
CA THR A 227 -30.58 35.92 -10.05
C THR A 227 -29.26 35.73 -9.31
N ALA A 228 -28.77 34.49 -9.25
CA ALA A 228 -27.40 34.25 -8.81
C ALA A 228 -26.50 35.18 -9.64
N ASP A 229 -25.82 36.09 -8.97
CA ASP A 229 -24.91 37.05 -9.59
C ASP A 229 -23.92 36.26 -10.47
N ASP A 230 -23.96 36.46 -11.79
CA ASP A 230 -23.19 35.67 -12.78
C ASP A 230 -21.68 35.62 -12.41
N ASP A 231 -21.18 36.67 -11.74
CA ASP A 231 -19.83 36.77 -11.20
C ASP A 231 -19.54 35.80 -10.05
N GLN A 232 -20.50 35.57 -9.15
CA GLN A 232 -20.37 34.61 -8.04
C GLN A 232 -20.38 33.17 -8.53
N LEU A 233 -21.23 32.87 -9.51
CA LEU A 233 -21.27 31.58 -10.16
C LEU A 233 -19.94 31.29 -10.88
N HIS A 234 -19.46 32.25 -11.67
CA HIS A 234 -18.18 32.13 -12.37
C HIS A 234 -17.00 31.95 -11.41
N LEU A 235 -17.01 32.66 -10.28
CA LEU A 235 -16.03 32.47 -9.20
C LEU A 235 -16.11 31.06 -8.59
N ARG A 236 -17.32 30.56 -8.30
CA ARG A 236 -17.53 29.20 -7.76
C ARG A 236 -16.92 28.13 -8.66
N VAL A 237 -17.13 28.22 -9.98
CA VAL A 237 -16.55 27.30 -10.98
C VAL A 237 -15.02 27.38 -10.99
N LYS A 238 -14.44 28.59 -10.96
CA LYS A 238 -12.98 28.80 -10.87
C LYS A 238 -12.39 28.15 -9.63
N VAL A 239 -13.03 28.33 -8.47
CA VAL A 239 -12.59 27.75 -7.21
C VAL A 239 -12.64 26.22 -7.26
N HIS A 240 -13.72 25.61 -7.77
CA HIS A 240 -13.78 24.16 -7.97
C HIS A 240 -12.66 23.64 -8.88
N ALA A 241 -12.37 24.35 -9.97
CA ALA A 241 -11.31 23.97 -10.89
C ALA A 241 -9.94 23.99 -10.17
N ASN A 242 -9.63 25.05 -9.43
CA ASN A 242 -8.35 25.17 -8.71
C ASN A 242 -8.25 24.18 -7.54
N LEU A 243 -9.35 23.91 -6.85
CA LEU A 243 -9.42 22.87 -5.83
C LEU A 243 -9.13 21.48 -6.43
N ALA A 244 -9.75 21.12 -7.56
CA ALA A 244 -9.49 19.85 -8.23
C ALA A 244 -8.00 19.70 -8.63
N GLN A 245 -7.38 20.75 -9.16
CA GLN A 245 -5.94 20.75 -9.47
C GLN A 245 -5.08 20.54 -8.22
N THR A 246 -5.45 21.20 -7.12
CA THR A 246 -4.74 21.12 -5.84
C THR A 246 -4.83 19.71 -5.26
N LEU A 247 -6.02 19.10 -5.32
CA LEU A 247 -6.25 17.73 -4.86
C LEU A 247 -5.50 16.69 -5.70
N LEU A 248 -5.41 16.86 -7.02
CA LEU A 248 -4.56 16.02 -7.88
C LEU A 248 -3.09 16.10 -7.46
N ARG A 249 -2.59 17.30 -7.16
CA ARG A 249 -1.20 17.49 -6.70
C ARG A 249 -0.94 16.99 -5.27
N LEU A 250 -1.98 16.87 -4.45
CA LEU A 250 -1.93 16.27 -3.11
C LEU A 250 -2.05 14.73 -3.15
N GLU A 251 -2.14 14.12 -4.34
CA GLU A 251 -2.40 12.68 -4.51
C GLU A 251 -3.73 12.23 -3.87
N LEU A 252 -4.77 13.08 -4.00
CA LEU A 252 -6.14 12.82 -3.55
C LEU A 252 -7.11 12.76 -4.76
N PRO A 253 -6.96 11.78 -5.66
CA PRO A 253 -7.66 11.75 -6.94
C PRO A 253 -9.18 11.57 -6.80
N GLU A 254 -9.64 10.86 -5.76
CA GLU A 254 -11.06 10.66 -5.46
C GLU A 254 -11.76 11.99 -5.14
N LEU A 255 -11.17 12.79 -4.25
CA LEU A 255 -11.69 14.13 -3.95
C LEU A 255 -11.57 15.07 -5.15
N ALA A 256 -10.52 14.91 -5.96
CA ALA A 256 -10.29 15.77 -7.11
C ALA A 256 -11.36 15.62 -8.19
N HIS A 257 -11.74 14.39 -8.56
CA HIS A 257 -12.77 14.18 -9.59
C HIS A 257 -14.16 14.61 -9.10
N ARG A 258 -14.46 14.45 -7.80
CA ARG A 258 -15.68 14.96 -7.17
C ARG A 258 -15.72 16.49 -7.17
N ALA A 259 -14.62 17.15 -6.80
CA ALA A 259 -14.53 18.60 -6.85
C ALA A 259 -14.69 19.15 -8.27
N ALA A 260 -14.12 18.47 -9.27
CA ALA A 260 -14.30 18.81 -10.68
C ALA A 260 -15.75 18.60 -11.14
N GLN A 261 -16.39 17.51 -10.73
CA GLN A 261 -17.79 17.22 -11.02
C GLN A 261 -18.72 18.28 -10.43
N ALA A 262 -18.51 18.68 -9.18
CA ALA A 262 -19.28 19.75 -8.55
C ALA A 262 -19.18 21.05 -9.36
N GLY A 263 -17.97 21.40 -9.82
CA GLY A 263 -17.78 22.55 -10.72
C GLY A 263 -18.53 22.42 -12.05
N LEU A 264 -18.64 21.21 -12.62
CA LEU A 264 -19.42 20.96 -13.85
C LEU A 264 -20.93 21.03 -13.61
N LEU A 265 -21.42 20.61 -12.45
CA LEU A 265 -22.84 20.72 -12.09
C LEU A 265 -23.28 22.19 -11.97
N VAL A 266 -22.44 23.03 -11.35
CA VAL A 266 -22.66 24.49 -11.27
C VAL A 266 -22.81 25.11 -12.68
N LEU A 267 -22.10 24.58 -13.69
CA LEU A 267 -22.23 25.02 -15.09
C LEU A 267 -23.50 24.55 -15.80
N LEU A 268 -24.11 23.45 -15.34
CA LEU A 268 -25.37 22.95 -15.89
C LEU A 268 -26.56 23.73 -15.35
N GLU A 269 -26.53 24.10 -14.07
CA GLU A 269 -27.53 24.95 -13.42
C GLU A 269 -27.62 26.33 -14.08
N SER A 270 -26.52 26.81 -14.69
CA SER A 270 -26.43 28.11 -15.35
C SER A 270 -26.73 28.14 -16.84
N SER A 271 -27.34 27.08 -17.39
CA SER A 271 -27.56 26.85 -18.82
C SER A 271 -28.49 27.86 -19.53
N TRP A 272 -28.95 28.90 -18.82
CA TRP A 272 -29.83 29.97 -19.31
C TRP A 272 -29.15 31.35 -19.44
N SER A 273 -27.86 31.49 -19.07
CA SER A 273 -27.15 32.78 -19.12
C SER A 273 -26.45 33.04 -20.47
N PRO A 274 -26.54 34.24 -21.06
CA PRO A 274 -25.95 34.58 -22.37
C PRO A 274 -24.41 34.66 -22.39
N HIS A 275 -23.71 34.46 -21.27
CA HIS A 275 -22.25 34.56 -21.13
C HIS A 275 -21.46 33.24 -21.35
N ILE A 276 -22.06 32.26 -22.04
CA ILE A 276 -21.51 30.90 -22.29
C ILE A 276 -20.07 30.89 -22.84
N THR A 277 -19.67 31.91 -23.61
CA THR A 277 -18.32 31.99 -24.22
C THR A 277 -17.19 32.22 -23.21
N SER A 278 -17.42 32.96 -22.12
CA SER A 278 -16.37 33.24 -21.10
C SER A 278 -16.00 32.01 -20.27
N ILE A 279 -16.91 31.04 -20.19
CA ILE A 279 -16.83 29.90 -19.27
C ILE A 279 -16.28 28.63 -19.95
N ALA A 280 -16.27 28.58 -21.28
CA ALA A 280 -15.82 27.43 -22.06
C ALA A 280 -14.41 26.90 -21.67
N PRO A 281 -13.39 27.75 -21.42
CA PRO A 281 -12.06 27.26 -21.00
C PRO A 281 -12.06 26.58 -19.62
N LEU A 282 -12.93 27.02 -18.70
CA LEU A 282 -13.05 26.43 -17.37
C LEU A 282 -13.72 25.06 -17.43
N ARG A 283 -14.73 24.90 -18.29
CA ARG A 283 -15.39 23.60 -18.52
C ARG A 283 -14.39 22.56 -19.02
N ILE A 284 -13.56 22.92 -20.00
CA ILE A 284 -12.49 22.04 -20.52
C ILE A 284 -11.53 21.62 -19.41
N LYS A 285 -11.06 22.57 -18.59
CA LYS A 285 -10.15 22.28 -17.45
C LYS A 285 -10.79 21.34 -16.43
N LEU A 286 -12.07 21.53 -16.11
CA LEU A 286 -12.79 20.66 -15.17
C LEU A 286 -12.94 19.24 -15.72
N LEU A 287 -13.32 19.09 -17.00
CA LEU A 287 -13.42 17.78 -17.66
C LEU A 287 -12.09 17.03 -17.66
N TYR A 288 -10.99 17.71 -18.02
CA TYR A 288 -9.66 17.11 -18.00
C TYR A 288 -9.22 16.70 -16.58
N ARG A 289 -9.41 17.57 -15.59
CA ARG A 289 -9.08 17.26 -14.19
C ARG A 289 -9.93 16.12 -13.62
N ARG A 290 -11.20 16.05 -14.00
CA ARG A 290 -12.09 14.91 -13.70
C ARG A 290 -11.55 13.63 -14.34
N ALA A 291 -11.19 13.66 -15.62
CA ALA A 291 -10.61 12.52 -16.33
C ALA A 291 -9.34 12.02 -15.65
N LEU A 292 -8.42 12.92 -15.28
CA LEU A 292 -7.18 12.56 -14.59
C LEU A 292 -7.43 11.96 -13.20
N GLY A 293 -8.40 12.49 -12.45
CA GLY A 293 -8.79 11.95 -11.15
C GLY A 293 -9.37 10.53 -11.28
N LEU A 294 -10.32 10.33 -12.20
CA LEU A 294 -10.92 9.02 -12.48
C LEU A 294 -9.89 8.00 -12.97
N TYR A 295 -8.97 8.42 -13.85
CA TYR A 295 -7.86 7.60 -14.34
C TYR A 295 -6.96 7.11 -13.20
N ARG A 296 -6.61 7.97 -12.24
CA ARG A 296 -5.79 7.60 -11.07
C ARG A 296 -6.52 6.65 -10.10
N VAL A 297 -7.85 6.75 -10.00
CA VAL A 297 -8.68 5.84 -9.19
C VAL A 297 -8.94 4.49 -9.89
N GLY A 298 -8.66 4.40 -11.20
CA GLY A 298 -8.87 3.19 -12.01
C GLY A 298 -10.25 3.12 -12.68
N GLN A 299 -11.05 4.18 -12.63
CA GLN A 299 -12.36 4.25 -13.31
C GLN A 299 -12.17 4.67 -14.77
N TYR A 300 -11.60 3.77 -15.58
CA TYR A 300 -11.14 4.08 -16.94
C TYR A 300 -12.28 4.43 -17.91
N ASP A 301 -13.45 3.79 -17.81
CA ASP A 301 -14.61 4.10 -18.66
C ASP A 301 -15.10 5.54 -18.47
N LEU A 302 -15.26 5.96 -17.21
CA LEU A 302 -15.68 7.31 -16.87
C LEU A 302 -14.58 8.33 -17.17
N ALA A 303 -13.31 7.95 -16.99
CA ALA A 303 -12.18 8.78 -17.37
C ALA A 303 -12.15 9.05 -18.87
N MET A 304 -12.39 8.02 -19.69
CA MET A 304 -12.45 8.10 -21.15
C MET A 304 -13.56 9.04 -21.59
N GLN A 305 -14.78 8.87 -21.08
CA GLN A 305 -15.92 9.74 -21.40
C GLN A 305 -15.63 11.22 -21.09
N ALA A 306 -15.07 11.50 -19.91
CA ALA A 306 -14.71 12.86 -19.52
C ALA A 306 -13.59 13.44 -20.41
N CYS A 307 -12.61 12.63 -20.79
CA CYS A 307 -11.49 13.03 -21.64
C CYS A 307 -11.93 13.31 -23.08
N GLU A 308 -12.77 12.46 -23.67
CA GLU A 308 -13.33 12.66 -25.01
C GLU A 308 -14.20 13.92 -25.10
N GLU A 309 -15.03 14.19 -24.07
CA GLU A 309 -15.78 15.45 -23.98
C GLU A 309 -14.85 16.65 -23.83
N ALA A 310 -13.73 16.55 -23.10
CA ALA A 310 -12.74 17.61 -23.06
C ALA A 310 -12.16 17.90 -24.46
N ILE A 311 -11.75 16.86 -25.19
CA ILE A 311 -11.19 16.98 -26.56
C ILE A 311 -12.20 17.60 -27.52
N ARG A 312 -13.44 17.09 -27.54
CA ARG A 312 -14.52 17.62 -28.38
C ARG A 312 -14.75 19.11 -28.16
N ARG A 313 -14.67 19.56 -26.91
CA ARG A 313 -14.81 20.97 -26.53
C ARG A 313 -13.59 21.80 -26.92
N CYS A 314 -12.37 21.25 -26.83
CA CYS A 314 -11.16 21.92 -27.34
C CYS A 314 -11.28 22.17 -28.85
N ILE A 315 -11.67 21.17 -29.63
CA ILE A 315 -11.84 21.28 -31.09
C ILE A 315 -12.93 22.31 -31.43
N ALA A 316 -14.08 22.24 -30.74
CA ALA A 316 -15.18 23.19 -30.96
C ALA A 316 -14.78 24.63 -30.62
N ALA A 317 -14.00 24.83 -29.55
CA ALA A 317 -13.46 26.15 -29.20
C ALA A 317 -12.50 26.66 -30.27
N ALA A 318 -11.56 25.82 -30.75
CA ALA A 318 -10.63 26.19 -31.81
C ALA A 318 -11.32 26.54 -33.14
N ALA A 319 -12.42 25.88 -33.48
CA ALA A 319 -13.21 26.18 -34.67
C ALA A 319 -14.00 27.49 -34.57
N ALA A 320 -14.39 27.89 -33.36
CA ALA A 320 -15.09 29.15 -33.10
C ALA A 320 -14.13 30.37 -33.07
N ASP A 321 -12.85 30.16 -32.72
CA ASP A 321 -11.85 31.21 -32.46
C ASP A 321 -11.06 31.69 -33.69
N HIS A 322 -11.62 31.61 -34.91
CA HIS A 322 -11.01 32.22 -36.10
C HIS A 322 -10.82 33.77 -36.00
N ALA A 323 -11.12 34.40 -34.87
CA ALA A 323 -11.06 35.85 -34.67
C ALA A 323 -10.18 36.35 -33.50
N ASP A 324 -9.65 35.54 -32.56
CA ASP A 324 -8.87 36.10 -31.44
C ASP A 324 -7.65 35.24 -31.01
N LYS A 325 -6.44 35.71 -31.33
CA LYS A 325 -5.16 35.00 -31.11
C LYS A 325 -4.65 35.03 -29.66
N ASN A 326 -5.48 35.42 -28.69
CA ASN A 326 -5.04 35.72 -27.32
C ASN A 326 -5.57 34.80 -26.21
N LEU A 327 -6.31 33.72 -26.52
CA LEU A 327 -6.50 32.64 -25.55
C LEU A 327 -5.22 31.80 -25.44
N ASN A 328 -4.26 32.31 -24.67
CA ASN A 328 -3.16 31.53 -24.10
C ASN A 328 -3.74 30.52 -23.08
N SER A 329 -4.46 29.53 -23.58
CA SER A 329 -4.98 28.41 -22.80
C SER A 329 -3.81 27.44 -22.60
N SER A 330 -3.29 27.42 -21.37
CA SER A 330 -2.21 26.55 -20.88
C SER A 330 -2.56 25.04 -20.89
N PHE A 331 -3.54 24.63 -21.68
CA PHE A 331 -4.04 23.27 -21.78
C PHE A 331 -4.22 22.95 -23.26
N SER A 332 -3.50 21.94 -23.76
CA SER A 332 -3.47 21.61 -25.18
C SER A 332 -4.28 20.36 -25.49
N GLU A 333 -4.91 20.32 -26.67
CA GLU A 333 -5.51 19.10 -27.23
C GLU A 333 -4.54 17.91 -27.19
N GLY A 334 -3.24 18.16 -27.33
CA GLY A 334 -2.18 17.14 -27.23
C GLY A 334 -2.12 16.47 -25.86
N GLU A 335 -2.25 17.21 -24.75
CA GLU A 335 -2.24 16.65 -23.38
C GLU A 335 -3.48 15.78 -23.13
N ALA A 336 -4.64 16.19 -23.62
CA ALA A 336 -5.88 15.43 -23.52
C ALA A 336 -5.81 14.15 -24.35
N THR A 337 -5.29 14.22 -25.57
CA THR A 337 -5.11 13.06 -26.46
C THR A 337 -4.10 12.08 -25.89
N ALA A 338 -2.97 12.56 -25.34
CA ALA A 338 -2.01 11.70 -24.65
C ALA A 338 -2.60 11.01 -23.41
N LEU A 339 -3.46 11.71 -22.65
CA LEU A 339 -4.21 11.10 -21.56
C LEU A 339 -5.20 10.03 -22.07
N LEU A 340 -5.90 10.29 -23.17
CA LEU A 340 -6.85 9.34 -23.76
C LEU A 340 -6.15 8.03 -24.19
N GLU A 341 -4.99 8.11 -24.85
CA GLU A 341 -4.22 6.92 -25.21
C GLU A 341 -3.75 6.13 -23.98
N ARG A 342 -3.32 6.82 -22.91
CA ARG A 342 -2.99 6.17 -21.63
C ARG A 342 -4.21 5.53 -20.97
N ILE A 343 -5.40 6.15 -21.06
CA ILE A 343 -6.64 5.58 -20.53
C ILE A 343 -6.99 4.29 -21.30
N LYS A 344 -6.94 4.29 -22.63
CA LYS A 344 -7.20 3.11 -23.46
C LYS A 344 -6.23 1.97 -23.14
N GLN A 345 -4.94 2.29 -23.00
CA GLN A 345 -3.93 1.32 -22.61
C GLN A 345 -4.25 0.70 -21.23
N ARG A 346 -4.60 1.52 -20.23
CA ARG A 346 -4.96 1.02 -18.89
C ARG A 346 -6.27 0.23 -18.87
N GLN A 347 -7.25 0.59 -19.71
CA GLN A 347 -8.50 -0.17 -19.86
C GLN A 347 -8.20 -1.56 -20.43
N LEU A 348 -7.38 -1.65 -21.47
CA LEU A 348 -6.93 -2.92 -22.04
C LEU A 348 -6.20 -3.77 -20.99
N GLU A 349 -5.31 -3.16 -20.20
CA GLU A 349 -4.61 -3.84 -19.10
C GLU A 349 -5.56 -4.28 -17.98
N ALA A 350 -6.61 -3.52 -17.68
CA ALA A 350 -7.63 -3.90 -16.68
C ALA A 350 -8.48 -5.10 -17.13
N GLU A 351 -8.57 -5.34 -18.43
CA GLU A 351 -9.26 -6.50 -19.00
C GLU A 351 -8.33 -7.71 -19.18
N GLN A 352 -7.12 -7.49 -19.73
CA GLN A 352 -6.25 -8.55 -20.24
C GLN A 352 -4.95 -8.74 -19.44
N GLY A 353 -4.68 -7.85 -18.50
CA GLY A 353 -3.44 -7.79 -17.74
C GLY A 353 -2.34 -6.98 -18.44
N PRO A 354 -1.23 -6.69 -17.74
CA PRO A 354 -0.13 -5.92 -18.30
C PRO A 354 0.56 -6.68 -19.44
N SER A 355 0.90 -5.95 -20.51
CA SER A 355 1.70 -6.48 -21.60
C SER A 355 3.16 -6.73 -21.18
N ALA A 356 3.89 -7.53 -21.95
CA ALA A 356 5.33 -7.71 -21.73
C ALA A 356 6.09 -6.38 -21.78
N GLU A 357 5.69 -5.46 -22.67
CA GLU A 357 6.29 -4.13 -22.76
C GLU A 357 6.03 -3.29 -21.51
N THR A 358 4.79 -3.30 -20.98
CA THR A 358 4.45 -2.64 -19.71
C THR A 358 5.32 -3.17 -18.57
N LEU A 359 5.51 -4.50 -18.47
CA LEU A 359 6.36 -5.09 -17.42
C LEU A 359 7.83 -4.69 -17.56
N ARG A 360 8.36 -4.56 -18.79
CA ARG A 360 9.74 -4.12 -19.03
C ARG A 360 9.94 -2.64 -18.72
N SER A 361 9.00 -1.77 -19.09
CA SER A 361 9.06 -0.34 -18.72
C SER A 361 9.02 -0.17 -17.19
N LEU A 362 8.19 -0.94 -16.48
CA LEU A 362 8.18 -0.94 -15.01
C LEU A 362 9.53 -1.38 -14.41
N TRP A 363 10.16 -2.39 -14.99
CA TRP A 363 11.50 -2.84 -14.59
C TRP A 363 12.52 -1.71 -14.74
N GLU A 364 12.59 -1.09 -15.92
CA GLU A 364 13.52 0.00 -16.23
C GLU A 364 13.32 1.19 -15.29
N SER A 365 12.06 1.59 -15.09
CA SER A 365 11.66 2.62 -14.14
C SER A 365 12.05 2.26 -12.70
N SER A 366 12.01 0.98 -12.30
CA SER A 366 12.47 0.57 -10.97
C SER A 366 13.98 0.65 -10.81
N VAL A 367 14.73 0.21 -11.83
CA VAL A 367 16.19 0.30 -11.84
C VAL A 367 16.65 1.76 -11.78
N GLU A 368 15.98 2.66 -12.51
CA GLU A 368 16.28 4.10 -12.48
C GLU A 368 16.04 4.69 -11.08
N ARG A 369 14.91 4.36 -10.44
CA ARG A 369 14.62 4.79 -9.06
C ARG A 369 15.68 4.31 -8.07
N GLN A 370 16.11 3.06 -8.18
CA GLN A 370 17.17 2.52 -7.32
C GLN A 370 18.50 3.27 -7.51
N ARG A 371 18.89 3.54 -8.76
CA ARG A 371 20.08 4.35 -9.06
C ARG A 371 19.97 5.77 -8.51
N ALA A 372 18.81 6.40 -8.64
CA ALA A 372 18.57 7.76 -8.14
C ALA A 372 18.59 7.85 -6.60
N SER A 373 18.26 6.76 -5.90
CA SER A 373 18.29 6.67 -4.43
C SER A 373 19.69 6.43 -3.82
N SER A 374 20.73 6.28 -4.66
CA SER A 374 22.12 6.10 -4.19
C SER A 374 22.70 7.42 -3.64
N PRO A 375 23.48 7.41 -2.54
CA PRO A 375 23.89 8.62 -1.82
C PRO A 375 24.82 9.59 -2.59
N SER A 376 25.25 9.24 -3.80
CA SER A 376 26.15 10.07 -4.63
C SER A 376 25.44 10.95 -5.67
N SER A 377 24.11 10.89 -5.80
CA SER A 377 23.36 11.74 -6.73
C SER A 377 22.79 12.98 -6.04
N SER A 378 23.13 14.16 -6.57
CA SER A 378 22.46 15.41 -6.20
C SER A 378 20.95 15.31 -6.51
N PRO A 379 20.06 15.77 -5.61
CA PRO A 379 18.63 15.61 -5.76
C PRO A 379 18.09 16.61 -6.78
N SER A 380 18.22 16.29 -8.07
CA SER A 380 17.26 16.79 -9.04
C SER A 380 15.96 16.02 -8.78
N PHE A 381 15.03 16.64 -8.07
CA PHE A 381 13.64 16.18 -8.13
C PHE A 381 13.25 16.17 -9.61
N PRO A 382 12.90 15.02 -10.22
CA PRO A 382 12.11 15.09 -11.43
C PRO A 382 10.87 15.88 -11.04
N ALA A 383 10.51 16.88 -11.84
CA ALA A 383 9.19 17.46 -11.75
C ALA A 383 8.19 16.29 -11.67
N ALA A 384 7.21 16.39 -10.76
CA ALA A 384 6.14 15.42 -10.58
C ALA A 384 5.21 15.37 -11.81
N ALA A 385 5.81 15.12 -12.98
CA ALA A 385 5.24 15.15 -14.30
C ALA A 385 5.24 13.71 -14.81
N GLU A 386 4.08 13.06 -14.69
CA GLU A 386 3.60 12.03 -15.61
C GLU A 386 4.50 10.81 -15.95
N MET A 387 5.56 10.51 -15.20
CA MET A 387 6.42 9.35 -15.48
C MET A 387 5.90 8.08 -14.78
N ASP A 388 5.42 7.15 -15.61
CA ASP A 388 5.02 5.77 -15.34
C ASP A 388 4.14 5.54 -14.11
N LEU A 389 2.86 5.85 -14.26
CA LEU A 389 1.86 5.24 -13.38
C LEU A 389 1.92 3.72 -13.54
N PRO A 390 1.87 2.96 -12.43
CA PRO A 390 1.83 1.50 -12.48
C PRO A 390 0.64 1.00 -13.32
N PRO A 391 0.71 -0.24 -13.85
CA PRO A 391 -0.37 -0.85 -14.63
C PRO A 391 -1.70 -0.81 -13.89
N ALA A 392 -2.78 -1.03 -14.64
CA ALA A 392 -4.09 -1.23 -14.02
C ALA A 392 -4.04 -2.40 -13.02
N ASP A 393 -4.86 -2.31 -11.97
CA ASP A 393 -5.11 -3.48 -11.14
C ASP A 393 -5.83 -4.51 -12.00
N TRP A 394 -5.33 -5.74 -12.01
CA TRP A 394 -5.85 -6.82 -12.83
C TRP A 394 -5.83 -8.13 -12.07
N ILE A 395 -6.92 -8.88 -12.17
CA ILE A 395 -7.10 -10.22 -11.63
C ILE A 395 -7.66 -11.07 -12.76
N ASP A 396 -7.07 -12.24 -13.02
CA ASP A 396 -7.65 -13.23 -13.94
C ASP A 396 -8.84 -13.94 -13.28
N SER A 397 -9.94 -13.22 -13.10
CA SER A 397 -11.18 -13.72 -12.47
C SER A 397 -11.83 -14.88 -13.23
N SER A 398 -11.42 -15.12 -14.48
CA SER A 398 -11.80 -16.32 -15.24
C SER A 398 -11.07 -17.58 -14.77
N SER A 399 -9.88 -17.41 -14.18
CA SER A 399 -9.03 -18.49 -13.68
C SER A 399 -9.14 -18.71 -12.19
N ILE A 400 -9.36 -17.65 -11.41
CA ILE A 400 -9.23 -17.71 -9.95
C ILE A 400 -10.40 -17.05 -9.25
N SER A 401 -10.75 -17.59 -8.09
CA SER A 401 -11.73 -16.99 -7.18
C SER A 401 -11.30 -17.17 -5.73
N ILE A 402 -11.76 -16.28 -4.87
CA ILE A 402 -11.64 -16.44 -3.41
C ILE A 402 -12.73 -17.42 -2.96
N SER A 403 -12.32 -18.51 -2.31
CA SER A 403 -13.19 -19.44 -1.61
C SER A 403 -13.12 -19.20 -0.10
N PRO A 404 -14.26 -19.02 0.60
CA PRO A 404 -14.28 -18.94 2.06
C PRO A 404 -14.11 -20.30 2.74
N HIS A 405 -14.10 -21.39 1.96
CA HIS A 405 -14.04 -22.76 2.46
C HIS A 405 -12.95 -23.52 1.73
N ILE A 406 -11.78 -23.60 2.35
CA ILE A 406 -10.71 -24.51 1.94
C ILE A 406 -10.70 -25.71 2.90
N PRO A 407 -10.83 -26.95 2.40
CA PRO A 407 -10.82 -28.14 3.25
C PRO A 407 -9.60 -28.19 4.17
N GLY A 408 -9.82 -28.31 5.48
CA GLY A 408 -8.76 -28.42 6.49
C GLY A 408 -8.04 -27.10 6.83
N LYS A 409 -8.47 -25.96 6.29
CA LYS A 409 -7.95 -24.64 6.63
C LYS A 409 -9.05 -23.72 7.17
N GLN A 410 -8.66 -22.80 8.04
CA GLN A 410 -9.52 -21.71 8.50
C GLN A 410 -9.19 -20.45 7.69
N GLY A 411 -10.21 -19.70 7.27
CA GLY A 411 -10.05 -18.49 6.47
C GLY A 411 -10.26 -18.70 4.97
N HIS A 412 -10.11 -17.60 4.22
CA HIS A 412 -10.27 -17.58 2.78
C HIS A 412 -9.04 -18.20 2.08
N GLY A 413 -9.22 -18.68 0.86
CA GLY A 413 -8.13 -19.14 0.00
C GLY A 413 -8.46 -18.94 -1.46
N LEU A 414 -7.44 -18.82 -2.31
CA LEU A 414 -7.64 -18.76 -3.76
C LEU A 414 -7.77 -20.17 -4.34
N VAL A 415 -8.75 -20.38 -5.22
CA VAL A 415 -8.98 -21.64 -5.92
C VAL A 415 -9.00 -21.45 -7.43
N ALA A 416 -8.45 -22.42 -8.16
CA ALA A 416 -8.48 -22.46 -9.61
C ALA A 416 -9.87 -22.85 -10.12
N LEU A 417 -10.46 -22.07 -11.01
CA LEU A 417 -11.75 -22.35 -11.65
C LEU A 417 -11.60 -23.21 -12.92
N ARG A 418 -10.45 -23.11 -13.57
CA ARG A 418 -10.09 -23.83 -14.80
C ARG A 418 -8.63 -24.28 -14.74
N PRO A 419 -8.16 -25.12 -15.68
CA PRO A 419 -6.75 -25.46 -15.74
C PRO A 419 -5.93 -24.18 -15.98
N ILE A 420 -4.91 -23.97 -15.15
CA ILE A 420 -3.96 -22.85 -15.25
C ILE A 420 -2.63 -23.44 -15.68
N LYS A 421 -2.00 -22.82 -16.68
CA LYS A 421 -0.71 -23.28 -17.19
C LYS A 421 0.44 -22.58 -16.47
N ARG A 422 1.55 -23.31 -16.30
CA ARG A 422 2.80 -22.74 -15.81
C ARG A 422 3.16 -21.46 -16.57
N GLY A 423 3.57 -20.45 -15.82
CA GLY A 423 3.98 -19.13 -16.28
C GLY A 423 2.85 -18.15 -16.56
N GLN A 424 1.59 -18.61 -16.57
CA GLN A 424 0.42 -17.74 -16.68
C GLN A 424 0.44 -16.69 -15.55
N LEU A 425 0.31 -15.41 -15.93
CA LEU A 425 0.10 -14.32 -14.97
C LEU A 425 -1.34 -14.41 -14.47
N LEU A 426 -1.52 -14.28 -13.16
CA LEU A 426 -2.84 -14.46 -12.52
C LEU A 426 -3.36 -13.18 -11.88
N MET A 427 -2.47 -12.27 -11.48
CA MET A 427 -2.82 -10.94 -10.99
C MET A 427 -1.67 -9.96 -11.11
N CYS A 428 -2.03 -8.69 -11.23
CA CYS A 428 -1.17 -7.52 -11.13
C CYS A 428 -1.87 -6.50 -10.22
N CYS A 429 -1.30 -6.20 -9.06
CA CYS A 429 -1.97 -5.35 -8.07
C CYS A 429 -1.07 -4.25 -7.53
N LYS A 430 -1.62 -3.05 -7.41
CA LYS A 430 -1.02 -1.91 -6.71
C LYS A 430 -1.32 -2.02 -5.21
N PRO A 431 -0.43 -1.47 -4.36
CA PRO A 431 -0.65 -1.52 -2.92
C PRO A 431 -1.76 -0.55 -2.52
N LEU A 432 -2.51 -0.94 -1.49
CA LEU A 432 -3.37 0.00 -0.77
C LEU A 432 -2.50 1.07 -0.10
N ALA A 433 -1.47 0.62 0.62
CA ALA A 433 -0.46 1.41 1.29
C ALA A 433 0.89 0.69 1.28
N SER A 434 1.99 1.44 1.28
CA SER A 434 3.34 0.90 1.32
C SER A 434 4.31 1.85 2.04
N ALA A 435 5.28 1.28 2.75
CA ALA A 435 6.31 2.02 3.48
C ALA A 435 7.66 1.30 3.43
N GLY A 436 8.76 2.03 3.69
CA GLY A 436 10.12 1.47 3.67
C GLY A 436 10.88 1.60 2.35
N GLY A 437 10.23 2.02 1.26
CA GLY A 437 10.90 2.35 0.00
C GLY A 437 11.76 3.62 0.11
N GLY A 438 13.02 3.45 0.51
CA GLY A 438 13.98 4.52 0.78
C GLY A 438 14.35 4.54 2.26
N GLY A 439 15.61 4.26 2.57
CA GLY A 439 16.11 4.23 3.95
C GLY A 439 15.79 5.54 4.69
N PRO A 440 15.70 5.52 6.04
CA PRO A 440 15.38 6.71 6.80
C PRO A 440 16.41 7.82 6.49
N ARG A 441 15.94 8.95 5.96
CA ARG A 441 16.78 10.13 5.73
C ARG A 441 17.47 10.50 7.05
N GLU A 442 18.68 11.05 7.02
CA GLU A 442 19.47 11.40 8.23
C GLU A 442 18.67 12.22 9.28
N GLY A 443 17.69 13.03 8.84
CA GLY A 443 16.77 13.77 9.72
C GLY A 443 15.59 12.97 10.31
N GLN A 444 15.22 11.82 9.73
CA GLN A 444 14.19 10.89 10.23
C GLN A 444 14.74 9.93 11.29
N ARG A 445 16.06 9.68 11.32
CA ARG A 445 16.72 8.87 12.38
C ARG A 445 16.56 9.47 13.79
N ARG A 446 16.29 10.77 13.92
CA ARG A 446 16.22 11.48 15.21
C ARG A 446 14.91 11.27 15.99
N TYR A 447 13.84 10.86 15.32
CA TYR A 447 12.61 10.48 16.01
C TYR A 447 12.69 8.99 16.29
N ARG A 448 13.33 8.64 17.42
CA ARG A 448 13.31 7.27 17.98
C ARG A 448 11.87 6.77 17.88
N TYR A 449 11.63 5.91 16.90
CA TYR A 449 10.30 5.42 16.60
C TYR A 449 9.77 4.78 17.87
N THR A 450 8.55 5.12 18.29
CA THR A 450 7.86 4.31 19.29
C THR A 450 7.76 2.93 18.66
N VAL A 451 8.58 2.00 19.11
CA VAL A 451 8.38 0.61 18.80
C VAL A 451 7.04 0.27 19.43
N GLY A 452 6.02 0.14 18.58
CA GLY A 452 4.71 -0.29 19.01
C GLY A 452 4.85 -1.75 19.39
N VAL A 453 4.33 -2.13 20.56
CA VAL A 453 4.10 -3.54 20.82
C VAL A 453 2.88 -3.93 20.02
N ASN A 454 3.08 -4.73 18.98
CA ASN A 454 2.02 -5.26 18.15
C ASN A 454 1.04 -6.03 19.04
N LEU A 455 -0.25 -5.69 18.97
CA LEU A 455 -1.26 -6.29 19.82
C LEU A 455 -1.35 -7.82 19.65
N TRP A 456 -1.07 -8.31 18.43
CA TRP A 456 -1.34 -9.67 18.00
C TRP A 456 -0.15 -10.60 18.17
N THR A 457 1.05 -10.17 17.77
CA THR A 457 2.28 -10.95 17.95
C THR A 457 2.89 -10.75 19.33
N ARG A 458 2.51 -9.67 20.04
CA ARG A 458 3.13 -9.22 21.30
C ARG A 458 4.63 -8.99 21.19
N SER A 459 5.08 -8.68 19.98
CA SER A 459 6.45 -8.30 19.66
C SER A 459 6.50 -6.85 19.21
N GLU A 460 7.70 -6.35 19.09
CA GLU A 460 7.99 -5.07 18.46
C GLU A 460 7.60 -5.10 16.98
N ASP A 461 6.83 -4.11 16.53
CA ASP A 461 6.49 -3.96 15.11
C ASP A 461 7.61 -3.27 14.33
N PRO A 462 7.98 -3.81 13.15
CA PRO A 462 8.76 -3.09 12.15
C PRO A 462 8.20 -1.69 11.90
N TRP A 463 9.06 -0.69 11.75
CA TRP A 463 8.63 0.68 11.44
C TRP A 463 7.74 0.74 10.19
N ALA A 464 8.07 -0.02 9.14
CA ALA A 464 7.31 -0.05 7.89
C ALA A 464 5.87 -0.55 8.12
N VAL A 465 5.67 -1.57 8.97
CA VAL A 465 4.34 -2.08 9.35
C VAL A 465 3.52 -0.95 10.00
N ARG A 466 4.08 -0.26 10.99
CA ARG A 466 3.40 0.83 11.69
C ARG A 466 3.09 2.02 10.77
N GLU A 467 4.00 2.34 9.85
CA GLU A 467 3.79 3.41 8.87
C GLU A 467 2.68 3.02 7.88
N VAL A 468 2.60 1.77 7.41
CA VAL A 468 1.49 1.27 6.59
C VAL A 468 0.16 1.39 7.35
N VAL A 469 0.10 0.98 8.61
CA VAL A 469 -1.10 1.16 9.47
C VAL A 469 -1.52 2.63 9.52
N SER A 470 -0.55 3.53 9.73
CA SER A 470 -0.81 4.97 9.80
C SER A 470 -1.29 5.52 8.46
N GLN A 471 -0.72 5.08 7.34
CA GLN A 471 -1.17 5.47 6.00
C GLN A 471 -2.61 5.02 5.71
N VAL A 472 -2.97 3.78 6.05
CA VAL A 472 -4.33 3.27 5.87
C VAL A 472 -5.34 4.07 6.70
N LEU A 473 -5.06 4.30 7.99
CA LEU A 473 -5.92 5.11 8.86
C LEU A 473 -6.04 6.55 8.35
N TRP A 474 -4.95 7.13 7.88
CA TRP A 474 -4.93 8.48 7.31
C TRP A 474 -5.73 8.58 6.02
N GLN A 475 -5.59 7.63 5.09
CA GLN A 475 -6.39 7.57 3.87
C GLN A 475 -7.89 7.45 4.20
N ALA A 476 -8.26 6.55 5.12
CA ALA A 476 -9.63 6.40 5.59
C ALA A 476 -10.20 7.67 6.24
N ALA A 477 -9.35 8.49 6.90
CA ALA A 477 -9.75 9.77 7.46
C ALA A 477 -10.01 10.82 6.36
N LEU A 478 -9.17 10.85 5.33
CA LEU A 478 -9.29 11.81 4.22
C LEU A 478 -10.47 11.52 3.29
N GLU A 479 -10.88 10.26 3.14
CA GLU A 479 -12.06 9.87 2.36
C GLU A 479 -13.38 10.36 2.99
N GLY A 480 -13.40 10.60 4.31
CA GLY A 480 -14.58 11.07 5.06
C GLY A 480 -15.71 10.03 5.19
N GLU A 481 -16.76 10.38 5.96
CA GLU A 481 -18.01 9.62 6.09
C GLU A 481 -19.08 10.14 5.12
N GLY A 482 -18.74 10.30 3.84
CA GLY A 482 -19.71 10.73 2.85
C GLY A 482 -20.82 9.69 2.67
N GLU A 483 -22.01 9.98 3.18
CA GLU A 483 -23.28 9.40 2.75
C GLU A 483 -23.44 9.61 1.25
N GLY A 484 -23.85 8.55 0.55
CA GLY A 484 -24.05 8.53 -0.88
C GLY A 484 -24.26 7.10 -1.35
N GLU A 485 -25.49 6.61 -1.19
CA GLU A 485 -26.01 5.48 -1.95
C GLU A 485 -25.68 5.66 -3.44
N GLY A 486 -25.21 4.59 -4.09
CA GLY A 486 -25.17 4.55 -5.55
C GLY A 486 -23.96 3.83 -6.13
N GLY A 487 -24.00 2.50 -6.10
CA GLY A 487 -23.10 1.71 -6.94
C GLY A 487 -22.77 0.33 -6.41
N SER A 488 -23.76 -0.53 -6.18
CA SER A 488 -23.58 -2.00 -6.18
C SER A 488 -23.25 -2.51 -7.61
N GLY A 489 -22.34 -1.83 -8.29
CA GLY A 489 -21.80 -2.23 -9.58
C GLY A 489 -20.51 -2.99 -9.34
N SER A 490 -20.60 -4.31 -9.34
CA SER A 490 -19.47 -5.16 -9.70
C SER A 490 -18.83 -4.58 -10.98
N LEU A 491 -17.50 -4.42 -10.95
CA LEU A 491 -16.53 -4.20 -12.05
C LEU A 491 -15.58 -3.01 -11.81
N ALA A 492 -14.30 -3.36 -11.57
CA ALA A 492 -13.08 -2.59 -11.84
C ALA A 492 -12.80 -1.24 -11.14
N GLY A 493 -13.54 -0.82 -10.09
CA GLY A 493 -13.19 0.34 -9.26
C GLY A 493 -12.39 -0.02 -7.99
N ARG A 494 -11.40 0.80 -7.59
CA ARG A 494 -10.75 0.69 -6.27
C ARG A 494 -11.80 0.99 -5.18
N LYS A 495 -12.08 0.00 -4.32
CA LYS A 495 -12.96 0.15 -3.14
C LYS A 495 -12.46 1.28 -2.23
N ARG A 496 -13.35 1.89 -1.44
CA ARG A 496 -12.93 2.82 -0.37
C ARG A 496 -11.97 2.10 0.57
N THR A 497 -11.07 2.83 1.21
CA THR A 497 -10.06 2.25 2.11
C THR A 497 -10.71 1.39 3.20
N ARG A 498 -11.85 1.84 3.75
CA ARG A 498 -12.62 1.08 4.75
C ARG A 498 -13.11 -0.28 4.24
N GLU A 499 -13.71 -0.28 3.06
CA GLU A 499 -14.28 -1.47 2.41
C GLU A 499 -13.19 -2.46 1.95
N ALA A 500 -12.01 -1.95 1.60
CA ALA A 500 -10.87 -2.77 1.21
C ALA A 500 -10.23 -3.50 2.41
N ILE A 501 -10.22 -2.89 3.59
CA ILE A 501 -9.63 -3.45 4.81
C ILE A 501 -10.58 -4.40 5.54
N ALA A 502 -11.88 -4.11 5.55
CA ALA A 502 -12.88 -4.88 6.27
C ALA A 502 -12.77 -6.42 6.09
N PRO A 503 -12.60 -6.99 4.88
CA PRO A 503 -12.53 -8.44 4.69
C PRO A 503 -11.19 -9.06 5.13
N LEU A 504 -10.13 -8.27 5.31
CA LEU A 504 -8.81 -8.79 5.71
C LEU A 504 -8.73 -9.16 7.19
N TRP A 505 -9.74 -8.78 7.97
CA TRP A 505 -9.77 -8.97 9.41
C TRP A 505 -10.45 -10.28 9.81
N ALA A 506 -9.69 -11.21 10.42
CA ALA A 506 -10.19 -12.52 10.87
C ALA A 506 -10.39 -12.63 12.41
N GLY A 507 -10.60 -11.49 13.10
CA GLY A 507 -10.46 -11.34 14.55
C GLY A 507 -11.18 -12.31 15.47
N THR A 508 -12.40 -12.71 15.12
CA THR A 508 -13.20 -13.65 15.92
C THR A 508 -12.79 -15.10 15.69
N GLN A 509 -12.23 -15.42 14.51
CA GLN A 509 -11.91 -16.79 14.09
C GLN A 509 -10.58 -17.31 14.66
N LEU A 510 -9.64 -16.42 15.00
CA LEU A 510 -8.32 -16.83 15.50
C LEU A 510 -8.26 -17.09 17.01
N GLY A 511 -9.37 -16.99 17.76
CA GLY A 511 -9.40 -17.25 19.22
C GLY A 511 -8.52 -16.30 20.05
N ARG A 512 -8.24 -15.10 19.51
CA ARG A 512 -7.32 -14.11 20.12
C ARG A 512 -8.01 -13.09 21.03
N CYS A 513 -9.34 -13.10 21.11
CA CYS A 513 -10.07 -12.50 22.23
C CYS A 513 -9.91 -13.39 23.46
N ARG A 514 -9.35 -12.85 24.55
CA ARG A 514 -9.14 -13.58 25.79
C ARG A 514 -10.44 -13.76 26.59
N ASP A 515 -11.45 -12.94 26.32
CA ASP A 515 -12.76 -12.99 26.99
C ASP A 515 -13.91 -12.58 26.04
N PRO A 516 -14.79 -13.50 25.61
CA PRO A 516 -15.93 -13.23 24.73
C PRO A 516 -16.97 -12.23 25.28
N ASN A 517 -16.89 -11.85 26.56
CA ASN A 517 -17.80 -10.88 27.18
C ASN A 517 -17.13 -9.51 27.42
N ARG A 518 -15.80 -9.44 27.43
CA ARG A 518 -15.03 -8.22 27.74
C ARG A 518 -14.27 -7.66 26.55
N ASP A 519 -13.88 -8.53 25.61
CA ASP A 519 -13.19 -8.19 24.36
C ASP A 519 -14.15 -8.15 23.16
N ARG A 520 -15.47 -8.06 23.39
CA ARG A 520 -16.42 -7.69 22.34
C ARG A 520 -16.09 -6.28 21.86
N LEU A 521 -15.19 -6.18 20.87
CA LEU A 521 -15.34 -5.18 19.83
C LEU A 521 -16.78 -5.34 19.33
N PRO A 522 -17.57 -4.27 19.19
CA PRO A 522 -18.92 -4.38 18.66
C PRO A 522 -18.88 -5.25 17.42
N GLU A 523 -19.39 -6.48 17.55
CA GLU A 523 -19.66 -7.31 16.39
C GLU A 523 -20.72 -6.51 15.62
N ASP A 524 -20.43 -6.24 14.34
CA ASP A 524 -21.31 -5.62 13.35
C ASP A 524 -21.16 -4.12 13.02
N ASP A 525 -20.27 -3.34 13.65
CA ASP A 525 -19.92 -2.02 13.09
C ASP A 525 -18.85 -2.17 11.99
N VAL A 526 -19.32 -2.60 10.81
CA VAL A 526 -18.52 -2.70 9.56
C VAL A 526 -17.95 -1.33 9.16
N ASP A 527 -18.56 -0.24 9.63
CA ASP A 527 -18.23 1.12 9.24
C ASP A 527 -17.09 1.77 10.05
N ILE A 528 -16.67 1.17 11.18
CA ILE A 528 -15.63 1.75 12.05
C ILE A 528 -14.25 1.16 11.72
N VAL A 529 -13.37 2.00 11.16
CA VAL A 529 -11.95 1.69 10.97
C VAL A 529 -11.22 1.77 12.31
N SER A 530 -11.16 0.64 13.02
CA SER A 530 -10.43 0.51 14.28
C SER A 530 -8.92 0.31 14.02
N PRO A 531 -8.03 1.07 14.71
CA PRO A 531 -6.58 0.89 14.61
C PRO A 531 -6.13 -0.55 14.86
N SER A 532 -6.73 -1.25 15.83
CA SER A 532 -6.37 -2.63 16.15
C SER A 532 -6.73 -3.61 15.02
N LYS A 533 -7.88 -3.39 14.35
CA LYS A 533 -8.28 -4.20 13.17
C LYS A 533 -7.32 -3.95 12.00
N VAL A 534 -6.94 -2.70 11.75
CA VAL A 534 -5.97 -2.33 10.71
C VAL A 534 -4.58 -2.92 11.02
N GLU A 535 -4.11 -2.79 12.26
CA GLU A 535 -2.84 -3.40 12.70
C GLU A 535 -2.85 -4.90 12.46
N GLY A 536 -3.93 -5.60 12.83
CA GLY A 536 -4.06 -7.02 12.58
C GLY A 536 -4.08 -7.37 11.09
N ALA A 537 -4.83 -6.62 10.28
CA ALA A 537 -4.86 -6.80 8.83
C ALA A 537 -3.46 -6.64 8.21
N VAL A 538 -2.71 -5.59 8.57
CA VAL A 538 -1.34 -5.38 8.09
C VAL A 538 -0.39 -6.45 8.60
N THR A 539 -0.52 -6.90 9.86
CA THR A 539 0.37 -7.89 10.47
C THR A 539 0.31 -9.24 9.74
N PHE A 540 -0.89 -9.70 9.38
CA PHE A 540 -1.08 -11.05 8.81
C PHE A 540 -1.21 -11.07 7.28
N ASN A 541 -1.50 -9.92 6.66
CA ASN A 541 -1.67 -9.80 5.21
C ASN A 541 -0.67 -8.83 4.57
N GLY A 542 0.26 -8.28 5.35
CA GLY A 542 1.33 -7.42 4.85
C GLY A 542 2.40 -8.23 4.13
N PHE A 543 2.90 -7.68 3.02
CA PHE A 543 3.94 -8.28 2.21
C PHE A 543 5.24 -7.51 2.36
N HIS A 544 6.34 -8.22 2.56
CA HIS A 544 7.67 -7.65 2.47
C HIS A 544 8.03 -7.42 1.00
N LEU A 545 8.40 -6.19 0.66
CA LEU A 545 8.73 -5.83 -0.72
C LEU A 545 10.21 -6.10 -1.01
N GLU A 546 10.46 -7.21 -1.67
CA GLU A 546 11.76 -7.51 -2.29
C GLU A 546 11.64 -7.26 -3.80
N ASP A 547 12.14 -6.11 -4.25
CA ASP A 547 12.10 -5.77 -5.68
C ASP A 547 12.96 -6.75 -6.47
N VAL A 548 12.36 -7.38 -7.49
CA VAL A 548 13.03 -8.36 -8.34
C VAL A 548 14.28 -7.79 -9.01
N THR A 549 14.34 -6.47 -9.23
CA THR A 549 15.50 -5.77 -9.80
C THR A 549 16.72 -5.77 -8.88
N ALA A 550 16.54 -5.81 -7.55
CA ALA A 550 17.64 -5.81 -6.59
C ALA A 550 18.55 -7.04 -6.78
N SER A 551 17.95 -8.19 -7.10
CA SER A 551 18.64 -9.46 -7.34
C SER A 551 19.55 -9.46 -8.58
N SER A 552 19.36 -8.53 -9.52
CA SER A 552 20.16 -8.42 -10.74
C SER A 552 21.48 -7.64 -10.56
N SER A 553 21.61 -6.88 -9.46
CA SER A 553 22.72 -5.94 -9.23
C SER A 553 23.95 -6.56 -8.54
N SER A 554 23.81 -7.72 -7.89
CA SER A 554 24.93 -8.35 -7.16
C SER A 554 25.86 -9.11 -8.10
N SER A 555 27.03 -8.52 -8.37
CA SER A 555 28.13 -9.13 -9.13
C SER A 555 28.96 -10.17 -8.34
N ALA A 556 28.50 -10.61 -7.17
CA ALA A 556 29.25 -11.48 -6.25
C ALA A 556 28.78 -12.95 -6.37
N PRO A 557 29.65 -13.93 -6.04
CA PRO A 557 29.29 -15.35 -6.07
C PRO A 557 28.08 -15.67 -5.17
N VAL A 558 27.29 -16.63 -5.64
CA VAL A 558 25.90 -16.98 -5.30
C VAL A 558 25.76 -17.67 -3.92
N HIS A 559 26.40 -17.13 -2.87
CA HIS A 559 26.30 -17.71 -1.51
C HIS A 559 25.38 -16.94 -0.56
N LYS A 560 24.77 -15.85 -1.01
CA LYS A 560 23.63 -15.25 -0.28
C LYS A 560 22.35 -15.78 -0.93
N SER A 561 21.81 -16.87 -0.39
CA SER A 561 20.45 -17.30 -0.74
C SER A 561 19.50 -16.13 -0.53
N SER A 562 18.41 -16.10 -1.29
CA SER A 562 17.25 -15.25 -1.06
C SER A 562 16.87 -15.29 0.41
N VAL A 563 17.34 -14.31 1.18
CA VAL A 563 17.18 -14.29 2.61
C VAL A 563 15.77 -13.77 2.88
N SER A 564 14.85 -14.65 3.27
CA SER A 564 13.87 -14.27 4.29
C SER A 564 14.59 -14.39 5.64
N PRO A 565 15.01 -13.31 6.31
CA PRO A 565 15.95 -13.43 7.43
C PRO A 565 15.23 -13.48 8.78
N SER A 566 15.40 -14.58 9.49
CA SER A 566 15.74 -14.58 10.92
C SER A 566 15.87 -16.01 11.45
N ALA A 567 16.81 -16.15 12.38
CA ALA A 567 17.26 -17.35 13.08
C ALA A 567 18.10 -18.35 12.27
N GLY A 568 19.29 -17.93 11.83
CA GLY A 568 20.48 -18.74 12.08
C GLY A 568 21.54 -18.74 10.99
N ARG A 569 22.42 -17.72 11.01
CA ARG A 569 23.90 -17.83 10.91
C ARG A 569 24.49 -16.41 10.78
N THR A 570 24.99 -15.87 11.89
CA THR A 570 26.17 -15.00 12.07
C THR A 570 26.34 -14.78 13.58
N ASN A 571 27.52 -14.33 14.02
CA ASN A 571 27.89 -14.15 15.43
C ASN A 571 26.78 -13.44 16.25
N PRO A 572 26.55 -13.84 17.52
CA PRO A 572 25.56 -13.17 18.39
C PRO A 572 25.81 -11.67 18.60
N ASP A 573 27.02 -11.19 18.31
CA ASP A 573 27.50 -9.82 18.56
C ASP A 573 27.45 -8.87 17.35
N ASP A 574 26.94 -9.30 16.19
CA ASP A 574 26.80 -8.43 15.01
C ASP A 574 25.35 -7.88 14.92
N ASP A 575 25.11 -6.73 15.55
CA ASP A 575 23.78 -6.12 15.67
C ASP A 575 23.33 -5.34 14.43
N SER A 576 24.22 -5.02 13.48
CA SER A 576 23.85 -4.18 12.32
C SER A 576 22.88 -4.87 11.35
N ASP A 577 23.03 -6.18 11.14
CA ASP A 577 22.17 -6.94 10.23
C ASP A 577 20.75 -7.15 10.79
N LYS A 578 20.55 -7.07 12.12
CA LYS A 578 19.21 -7.18 12.73
C LYS A 578 18.39 -5.90 12.56
N ASP A 579 19.05 -4.75 12.63
CA ASP A 579 18.43 -3.42 12.53
C ASP A 579 17.96 -3.09 11.10
N GLU A 580 18.72 -3.47 10.06
CA GLU A 580 18.29 -3.24 8.66
C GLU A 580 17.05 -4.08 8.29
N LEU A 581 16.97 -5.26 8.88
CA LEU A 581 15.94 -6.26 8.63
C LEU A 581 14.61 -5.98 9.32
N PHE A 582 14.69 -5.44 10.54
CA PHE A 582 13.54 -4.94 11.28
C PHE A 582 12.85 -3.76 10.58
N HIS A 583 13.46 -3.19 9.53
CA HIS A 583 12.92 -2.07 8.76
C HIS A 583 12.60 -2.41 7.30
N ALA A 584 12.45 -3.70 6.98
CA ALA A 584 12.11 -4.16 5.64
C ALA A 584 10.86 -3.45 5.07
N PRO A 585 10.89 -2.98 3.81
CA PRO A 585 9.74 -2.35 3.19
C PRO A 585 8.53 -3.27 3.21
N THR A 586 7.37 -2.71 3.50
CA THR A 586 6.12 -3.45 3.69
C THR A 586 4.99 -2.80 2.91
N ALA A 587 4.09 -3.59 2.33
CA ALA A 587 2.88 -3.10 1.70
C ALA A 587 1.68 -4.03 1.91
N LEU A 588 0.48 -3.48 1.78
CA LEU A 588 -0.78 -4.20 1.94
C LEU A 588 -1.55 -4.25 0.62
N TYR A 589 -2.03 -5.44 0.23
CA TYR A 589 -2.74 -5.67 -1.03
C TYR A 589 -4.07 -6.42 -0.81
N PRO A 590 -5.18 -5.69 -0.63
CA PRO A 590 -6.52 -6.29 -0.53
C PRO A 590 -7.12 -6.62 -1.91
N GLU A 591 -7.97 -7.63 -2.07
CA GLU A 591 -8.22 -8.78 -1.19
C GLU A 591 -7.53 -10.05 -1.72
N TYR A 592 -7.44 -10.19 -3.05
CA TYR A 592 -6.93 -11.39 -3.71
C TYR A 592 -5.50 -11.78 -3.29
N PRO A 593 -4.50 -10.87 -3.31
CA PRO A 593 -3.15 -11.23 -2.84
C PRO A 593 -3.17 -11.71 -1.39
N SER A 594 -3.96 -11.07 -0.53
CA SER A 594 -4.09 -11.42 0.89
C SER A 594 -4.78 -12.78 1.13
N ALA A 595 -5.47 -13.35 0.13
CA ALA A 595 -6.08 -14.68 0.20
C ALA A 595 -5.13 -15.82 -0.21
N LEU A 596 -3.86 -15.54 -0.51
CA LEU A 596 -2.86 -16.58 -0.81
C LEU A 596 -2.43 -17.28 0.48
N ASN A 597 -2.72 -18.57 0.58
CA ASN A 597 -2.28 -19.38 1.70
C ASN A 597 -0.89 -19.97 1.49
N HIS A 598 -0.30 -20.43 2.60
CA HIS A 598 1.05 -20.99 2.58
C HIS A 598 1.13 -22.45 2.11
N SER A 599 2.15 -22.74 1.31
CA SER A 599 2.77 -24.06 1.18
C SER A 599 4.24 -23.89 0.83
N CYS A 600 5.15 -24.60 1.52
CA CYS A 600 6.57 -24.58 1.14
C CYS A 600 6.82 -25.18 -0.25
N LEU A 601 5.91 -26.02 -0.75
CA LEU A 601 5.93 -26.51 -2.13
C LEU A 601 4.87 -25.76 -2.93
N SER A 602 5.05 -24.45 -3.07
CA SER A 602 4.09 -23.56 -3.72
C SER A 602 3.81 -23.96 -5.17
N ASN A 603 2.58 -23.71 -5.63
CA ASN A 603 2.21 -23.79 -7.04
C ASN A 603 2.11 -22.40 -7.70
N CYS A 604 2.16 -21.34 -6.90
CA CYS A 604 2.29 -19.96 -7.34
C CYS A 604 3.55 -19.31 -6.75
N THR A 605 3.93 -18.16 -7.31
CA THR A 605 4.96 -17.27 -6.76
C THR A 605 4.60 -15.83 -7.07
N TYR A 606 4.84 -14.94 -6.13
CA TYR A 606 4.73 -13.52 -6.37
C TYR A 606 6.10 -12.87 -6.56
N THR A 607 6.13 -11.81 -7.36
CA THR A 607 7.29 -10.92 -7.50
C THR A 607 6.85 -9.48 -7.40
N PHE A 608 7.77 -8.60 -7.00
CA PHE A 608 7.53 -7.17 -6.93
C PHE A 608 8.37 -6.42 -7.95
N LEU A 609 7.73 -5.59 -8.76
CA LEU A 609 8.40 -4.51 -9.50
C LEU A 609 8.10 -3.20 -8.78
N SER A 610 9.09 -2.65 -8.06
CA SER A 610 8.87 -1.61 -7.05
C SER A 610 7.88 -2.06 -5.98
N SER A 611 6.63 -1.63 -6.07
CA SER A 611 5.53 -2.03 -5.18
C SER A 611 4.36 -2.65 -5.95
N VAL A 612 4.53 -2.97 -7.24
CA VAL A 612 3.50 -3.70 -8.00
C VAL A 612 3.65 -5.19 -7.74
N PHE A 613 2.61 -5.80 -7.19
CA PHE A 613 2.52 -7.23 -6.93
C PHE A 613 2.16 -7.99 -8.21
N LEU A 614 2.91 -9.04 -8.56
CA LEU A 614 2.65 -9.89 -9.71
C LEU A 614 2.63 -11.35 -9.28
N LEU A 615 1.52 -12.08 -9.47
CA LEU A 615 1.45 -13.51 -9.20
C LEU A 615 1.50 -14.34 -10.48
N ARG A 616 2.31 -15.39 -10.48
CA ARG A 616 2.39 -16.36 -11.58
C ARG A 616 2.20 -17.79 -11.08
N ALA A 617 1.68 -18.64 -11.96
CA ALA A 617 1.67 -20.09 -11.73
C ALA A 617 3.09 -20.66 -11.95
N ARG A 618 3.66 -21.30 -10.94
CA ARG A 618 4.97 -21.97 -11.02
C ARG A 618 4.89 -23.30 -11.75
N VAL A 619 3.74 -23.97 -11.66
CA VAL A 619 3.44 -25.24 -12.32
C VAL A 619 2.04 -25.18 -12.91
N ASP A 620 1.67 -26.21 -13.68
CA ASP A 620 0.29 -26.42 -14.07
C ASP A 620 -0.57 -26.65 -12.81
N ILE A 621 -1.73 -26.02 -12.73
CA ILE A 621 -2.68 -26.09 -11.61
C ILE A 621 -4.00 -26.60 -12.15
N ALA A 622 -4.55 -27.64 -11.52
CA ALA A 622 -5.81 -28.24 -11.93
C ALA A 622 -7.02 -27.45 -11.37
N PRO A 623 -8.20 -27.51 -12.03
CA PRO A 623 -9.42 -26.95 -11.47
C PRO A 623 -9.72 -27.48 -10.07
N GLY A 624 -10.13 -26.59 -9.16
CA GLY A 624 -10.42 -26.90 -7.77
C GLY A 624 -9.19 -26.94 -6.86
N GLU A 625 -7.97 -26.91 -7.40
CA GLU A 625 -6.77 -26.79 -6.57
C GLU A 625 -6.66 -25.40 -5.96
N GLU A 626 -6.15 -25.36 -4.72
CA GLU A 626 -5.85 -24.11 -4.04
C GLU A 626 -4.54 -23.52 -4.59
N LEU A 627 -4.53 -22.22 -4.82
CA LEU A 627 -3.33 -21.46 -5.15
C LEU A 627 -2.62 -21.10 -3.85
N VAL A 628 -1.36 -21.51 -3.75
CA VAL A 628 -0.54 -21.35 -2.56
C VAL A 628 0.84 -20.82 -2.92
N ASP A 629 1.35 -19.96 -2.05
CA ASP A 629 2.71 -19.40 -2.13
C ASP A 629 3.53 -19.74 -0.86
N SER A 630 4.85 -19.54 -0.89
CA SER A 630 5.73 -19.81 0.25
C SER A 630 6.11 -18.54 1.01
N TYR A 631 5.50 -18.29 2.18
CA TYR A 631 5.84 -17.20 3.10
C TYR A 631 7.27 -17.27 3.67
N VAL A 632 7.97 -18.38 3.47
CA VAL A 632 9.31 -18.64 3.98
C VAL A 632 10.14 -19.30 2.87
N ASP A 633 11.47 -19.19 2.93
CA ASP A 633 12.33 -19.97 2.04
C ASP A 633 12.12 -21.47 2.32
N ALA A 634 11.66 -22.21 1.32
CA ALA A 634 11.40 -23.64 1.41
C ALA A 634 12.69 -24.49 1.54
N ALA A 635 13.85 -23.92 1.21
CA ALA A 635 15.15 -24.56 1.39
C ALA A 635 15.72 -24.40 2.80
N ASP A 636 15.14 -23.52 3.63
CA ASP A 636 15.50 -23.43 5.04
C ASP A 636 15.16 -24.73 5.78
N ARG A 637 15.91 -25.01 6.86
CA ARG A 637 15.63 -26.13 7.76
C ARG A 637 14.23 -26.02 8.35
N LEU A 638 13.57 -27.17 8.55
CA LEU A 638 12.22 -27.26 9.14
C LEU A 638 12.04 -26.38 10.37
N GLU A 639 13.02 -26.35 11.28
CA GLU A 639 12.92 -25.58 12.52
C GLU A 639 12.83 -24.07 12.28
N VAL A 640 13.51 -23.53 11.26
CA VAL A 640 13.42 -22.11 10.89
C VAL A 640 12.07 -21.82 10.27
N ARG A 641 11.64 -22.66 9.32
CA ARG A 641 10.35 -22.53 8.64
C ARG A 641 9.21 -22.59 9.66
N ALA A 642 9.23 -23.56 10.56
CA ALA A 642 8.24 -23.70 11.62
C ALA A 642 8.22 -22.51 12.59
N ALA A 643 9.39 -21.99 12.99
CA ALA A 643 9.47 -20.81 13.86
C ALA A 643 8.86 -19.56 13.19
N LYS A 644 9.17 -19.32 11.91
CA LYS A 644 8.60 -18.21 11.14
C LYS A 644 7.08 -18.34 10.96
N LEU A 645 6.59 -19.56 10.68
CA LEU A 645 5.16 -19.82 10.48
C LEU A 645 4.34 -19.84 11.76
N ALA A 646 4.96 -20.07 12.92
CA ALA A 646 4.26 -20.15 14.21
C ALA A 646 3.45 -18.88 14.53
N ALA A 647 3.90 -17.71 14.10
CA ALA A 647 3.19 -16.44 14.27
C ALA A 647 1.82 -16.40 13.55
N HIS A 648 1.69 -17.17 12.46
CA HIS A 648 0.44 -17.30 11.70
C HIS A 648 -0.53 -18.33 12.31
N GLY A 649 -0.10 -19.11 13.31
CA GLY A 649 -0.97 -20.01 14.06
C GLY A 649 -1.33 -21.33 13.36
N PHE A 650 -0.55 -21.77 12.36
CA PHE A 650 -0.76 -23.06 11.70
C PHE A 650 0.55 -23.85 11.54
N GLU A 651 0.44 -25.16 11.29
CA GLU A 651 1.57 -26.03 10.94
C GLU A 651 1.46 -26.45 9.46
N CYS A 652 2.49 -26.16 8.66
CA CYS A 652 2.46 -26.46 7.23
C CYS A 652 2.44 -27.98 6.98
N ALA A 653 1.41 -28.48 6.31
CA ALA A 653 1.21 -29.90 6.01
C ALA A 653 1.70 -30.36 4.62
N CYS A 654 2.52 -29.55 3.93
CA CYS A 654 2.99 -29.91 2.59
C CYS A 654 3.90 -31.16 2.62
N PRO A 655 4.03 -31.91 1.50
CA PRO A 655 4.84 -33.13 1.44
C PRO A 655 6.28 -32.97 1.96
N LEU A 656 6.94 -31.83 1.67
CA LEU A 656 8.28 -31.53 2.16
C LEU A 656 8.32 -31.47 3.70
N CYS A 657 7.40 -30.74 4.33
CA CYS A 657 7.32 -30.64 5.79
C CYS A 657 7.02 -31.98 6.45
N VAL A 658 6.14 -32.78 5.84
CA VAL A 658 5.78 -34.11 6.34
C VAL A 658 6.99 -35.04 6.32
N GLU A 659 7.71 -35.09 5.20
CA GLU A 659 8.92 -35.92 5.08
C GLU A 659 10.02 -35.46 6.05
N GLU A 660 10.26 -34.15 6.16
CA GLU A 660 11.27 -33.63 7.10
C GLU A 660 10.94 -33.93 8.56
N ARG A 661 9.67 -33.87 8.95
CA ARG A 661 9.24 -34.30 10.29
C ARG A 661 9.50 -35.78 10.51
N GLN A 662 9.14 -36.63 9.56
CA GLN A 662 9.33 -38.09 9.62
C GLN A 662 10.80 -38.50 9.69
N ALA A 663 11.70 -37.76 9.03
CA ALA A 663 13.15 -38.02 9.08
C ALA A 663 13.74 -37.89 10.51
N GLY A 664 13.11 -37.08 11.37
CA GLY A 664 13.52 -36.88 12.76
C GLY A 664 14.71 -35.92 12.93
N ALA A 665 14.80 -35.31 14.11
CA ALA A 665 15.75 -34.23 14.39
C ALA A 665 17.24 -34.63 14.24
N LYS A 666 17.58 -35.90 14.49
CA LYS A 666 18.96 -36.40 14.34
C LYS A 666 19.41 -36.37 12.88
N VAL A 667 18.56 -36.83 11.96
CA VAL A 667 18.84 -36.84 10.52
C VAL A 667 18.92 -35.41 9.98
N ARG A 668 17.97 -34.55 10.36
CA ARG A 668 18.00 -33.13 9.96
C ARG A 668 19.27 -32.40 10.42
N ARG A 669 19.69 -32.60 11.68
CA ARG A 669 20.97 -32.06 12.17
C ARG A 669 22.18 -32.59 11.39
N ARG A 670 22.17 -33.88 11.01
CA ARG A 670 23.23 -34.46 10.18
C ARG A 670 23.29 -33.79 8.80
N ARG A 671 22.13 -33.50 8.17
CA ARG A 671 22.08 -32.77 6.89
C ARG A 671 22.74 -31.39 7.01
N VAL A 672 22.38 -30.61 8.03
CA VAL A 672 22.95 -29.26 8.27
C VAL A 672 24.47 -29.31 8.45
N GLU A 673 24.95 -30.27 9.23
CA GLU A 673 26.39 -30.45 9.46
C GLU A 673 27.15 -30.83 8.18
N LEU A 674 26.57 -31.71 7.36
CA LEU A 674 27.18 -32.11 6.09
C LEU A 674 27.25 -30.95 5.08
N VAL A 675 26.21 -30.12 4.99
CA VAL A 675 26.24 -28.92 4.14
C VAL A 675 27.30 -27.94 4.63
N ARG A 676 27.37 -27.67 5.94
CA ARG A 676 28.41 -26.80 6.53
C ARG A 676 29.82 -27.29 6.19
N ARG A 677 30.07 -28.59 6.33
CA ARG A 677 31.36 -29.20 5.96
C ARG A 677 31.68 -29.02 4.48
N ALA A 678 30.69 -29.11 3.58
CA ALA A 678 30.93 -28.88 2.16
C ALA A 678 31.31 -27.42 1.84
N GLU A 679 30.64 -26.47 2.49
CA GLU A 679 30.94 -25.03 2.37
C GLU A 679 32.36 -24.71 2.89
N GLU A 680 32.79 -25.34 3.98
CA GLU A 680 34.14 -25.14 4.55
C GLU A 680 35.25 -25.70 3.66
N GLU A 681 35.02 -26.82 2.98
CA GLU A 681 36.01 -27.37 2.04
C GLU A 681 36.26 -26.44 0.84
N GLU A 682 35.29 -25.63 0.44
CA GLU A 682 35.47 -24.59 -0.58
C GLU A 682 36.40 -23.46 -0.11
N LEU A 683 36.24 -23.04 1.16
CA LEU A 683 36.96 -21.91 1.75
C LEU A 683 38.44 -22.21 2.02
N GLU A 684 38.79 -23.47 2.30
CA GLU A 684 40.16 -23.82 2.70
C GLU A 684 41.12 -24.07 1.52
N GLU A 685 40.69 -24.68 0.40
CA GLU A 685 41.63 -25.08 -0.69
C GLU A 685 40.93 -25.13 -2.08
N PRO A 686 40.98 -24.07 -2.91
CA PRO A 686 40.09 -23.98 -4.07
C PRO A 686 40.22 -25.04 -5.18
N ARG A 687 41.32 -25.80 -5.33
CA ARG A 687 41.57 -26.60 -6.58
C ARG A 687 42.48 -27.83 -6.39
N ARG A 688 42.19 -28.75 -5.47
CA ARG A 688 42.92 -30.04 -5.35
C ARG A 688 42.03 -31.27 -5.49
N ARG A 689 42.57 -32.34 -6.09
CA ARG A 689 41.93 -33.66 -6.22
C ARG A 689 41.38 -34.22 -4.89
N ARG A 690 42.05 -33.94 -3.75
CA ARG A 690 41.58 -34.34 -2.40
C ARG A 690 40.26 -33.67 -1.99
N GLY A 691 39.99 -32.43 -2.44
CA GLY A 691 38.72 -31.75 -2.16
C GLY A 691 37.54 -32.39 -2.91
N LEU A 692 37.78 -32.87 -4.13
CA LEU A 692 36.76 -33.58 -4.93
C LEU A 692 36.29 -34.88 -4.24
N ASP A 693 37.23 -35.69 -3.74
CA ASP A 693 36.91 -36.95 -3.06
C ASP A 693 36.10 -36.71 -1.78
N LYS A 694 36.46 -35.68 -1.01
CA LYS A 694 35.71 -35.29 0.20
C LYS A 694 34.31 -34.77 -0.11
N LEU A 695 34.15 -33.91 -1.11
CA LEU A 695 32.84 -33.44 -1.55
C LEU A 695 31.96 -34.61 -2.02
N GLY A 696 32.54 -35.55 -2.77
CA GLY A 696 31.85 -36.78 -3.18
C GLY A 696 31.39 -37.64 -2.00
N GLN A 697 32.21 -37.77 -0.95
CA GLN A 697 31.85 -38.45 0.29
C GLN A 697 30.69 -37.74 1.02
N ILE A 698 30.77 -36.41 1.15
CA ILE A 698 29.71 -35.61 1.79
C ILE A 698 28.38 -35.76 1.04
N ILE A 699 28.39 -35.69 -0.29
CA ILE A 699 27.20 -35.90 -1.12
C ILE A 699 26.63 -37.30 -0.90
N SER A 700 27.47 -38.34 -0.90
CA SER A 700 27.03 -39.72 -0.68
C SER A 700 26.41 -39.90 0.70
N GLU A 701 27.01 -39.32 1.74
CA GLU A 701 26.47 -39.32 3.10
C GLU A 701 25.13 -38.56 3.18
N LEU A 702 24.99 -37.44 2.46
CA LEU A 702 23.75 -36.67 2.38
C LEU A 702 22.64 -37.47 1.69
N GLU A 703 22.94 -38.15 0.59
CA GLU A 703 21.96 -38.98 -0.13
C GLU A 703 21.38 -40.07 0.76
N GLN A 704 22.20 -40.69 1.61
CA GLN A 704 21.76 -41.69 2.60
C GLN A 704 20.84 -41.14 3.69
N THR A 705 20.77 -39.82 3.86
CA THR A 705 19.84 -39.19 4.81
C THR A 705 18.43 -39.06 4.27
N TYR A 706 18.19 -39.33 2.98
CA TYR A 706 16.87 -39.24 2.35
C TYR A 706 16.32 -40.63 2.04
N PRO A 707 14.99 -40.85 2.14
CA PRO A 707 14.38 -42.05 1.62
C PRO A 707 14.52 -42.11 0.09
N ALA A 708 14.53 -43.31 -0.48
CA ALA A 708 14.66 -43.50 -1.94
C ALA A 708 13.49 -42.85 -2.73
N THR A 709 12.35 -42.62 -2.08
CA THR A 709 11.17 -41.95 -2.63
C THR A 709 11.25 -40.43 -2.58
N ALA A 710 12.26 -39.85 -1.92
CA ALA A 710 12.39 -38.40 -1.80
C ALA A 710 12.78 -37.77 -3.13
N HIS A 711 11.86 -37.01 -3.72
CA HIS A 711 12.08 -36.28 -4.97
C HIS A 711 12.74 -34.92 -4.75
N ILE A 712 12.45 -34.25 -3.64
CA ILE A 712 12.94 -32.90 -3.31
C ILE A 712 13.94 -33.03 -2.16
N ARG A 713 15.20 -32.72 -2.42
CA ARG A 713 16.34 -32.94 -1.50
C ARG A 713 17.21 -31.68 -1.41
N PRO A 714 16.71 -30.56 -0.86
CA PRO A 714 17.34 -29.23 -1.01
C PRO A 714 18.76 -29.16 -0.46
N ALA A 715 19.06 -29.92 0.60
CA ALA A 715 20.40 -29.94 1.21
C ALA A 715 21.50 -30.52 0.30
N LEU A 716 21.13 -31.23 -0.79
CA LEU A 716 22.11 -31.72 -1.76
C LEU A 716 22.56 -30.65 -2.76
N TYR A 717 21.81 -29.56 -2.93
CA TYR A 717 22.07 -28.57 -3.97
C TYR A 717 23.45 -27.94 -3.84
N THR A 718 23.75 -27.31 -2.70
CA THR A 718 25.04 -26.60 -2.50
C THR A 718 26.23 -27.55 -2.68
N PRO A 719 26.31 -28.72 -2.02
CA PRO A 719 27.45 -29.63 -2.22
C PRO A 719 27.59 -30.12 -3.67
N LEU A 720 26.48 -30.42 -4.37
CA LEU A 720 26.52 -30.79 -5.77
C LEU A 720 27.04 -29.63 -6.63
N ARG A 721 26.54 -28.42 -6.43
CA ARG A 721 26.98 -27.22 -7.15
C ARG A 721 28.49 -26.99 -7.00
N LEU A 722 29.00 -27.05 -5.77
CA LEU A 722 30.42 -26.90 -5.47
C LEU A 722 31.27 -27.96 -6.17
N LEU A 723 30.81 -29.21 -6.16
CA LEU A 723 31.48 -30.29 -6.88
C LEU A 723 31.49 -30.03 -8.40
N SER A 724 30.39 -29.54 -8.99
CA SER A 724 30.32 -29.20 -10.41
C SER A 724 31.34 -28.13 -10.79
N GLU A 725 31.47 -27.08 -9.99
CA GLU A 725 32.45 -26.01 -10.23
C GLU A 725 33.89 -26.50 -10.10
N ALA A 726 34.18 -27.29 -9.07
CA ALA A 726 35.49 -27.88 -8.86
C ALA A 726 35.88 -28.84 -10.01
N LEU A 727 34.94 -29.66 -10.49
CA LEU A 727 35.12 -30.54 -11.66
C LEU A 727 35.35 -29.75 -12.95
N ALA A 728 34.62 -28.65 -13.17
CA ALA A 728 34.80 -27.81 -14.35
C ALA A 728 36.15 -27.08 -14.36
N ALA A 729 36.69 -26.73 -13.19
CA ALA A 729 38.00 -26.10 -13.03
C ALA A 729 39.17 -27.11 -13.12
N GLY A 730 38.98 -28.34 -12.66
CA GLY A 730 39.99 -29.40 -12.61
C GLY A 730 40.04 -30.23 -13.88
N ALA A 731 40.58 -29.69 -14.97
CA ALA A 731 40.72 -30.40 -16.25
C ALA A 731 41.53 -31.72 -16.12
N THR A 732 40.86 -32.87 -15.99
CA THR A 732 41.41 -34.22 -16.20
C THR A 732 40.41 -35.10 -16.97
N PRO A 733 40.85 -36.12 -17.74
CA PRO A 733 40.04 -36.72 -18.79
C PRO A 733 38.97 -37.69 -18.26
N PHE A 734 37.75 -37.50 -18.78
CA PHE A 734 36.68 -38.48 -19.00
C PHE A 734 36.63 -39.72 -18.07
N ASN A 735 36.13 -39.52 -16.86
CA ASN A 735 35.24 -40.50 -16.24
C ASN A 735 33.80 -39.92 -16.32
N PRO A 736 32.81 -40.64 -16.88
CA PRO A 736 31.41 -40.18 -16.96
C PRO A 736 30.81 -39.79 -15.60
N GLN A 737 31.28 -40.39 -14.49
CA GLN A 737 30.87 -40.03 -13.13
C GLN A 737 31.46 -38.70 -12.63
N SER A 738 32.39 -38.11 -13.38
CA SER A 738 33.04 -36.82 -13.10
C SER A 738 32.69 -35.74 -14.13
N ASP A 739 31.60 -35.91 -14.89
CA ASP A 739 31.12 -34.85 -15.79
C ASP A 739 30.45 -33.72 -14.97
N PRO A 740 31.01 -32.49 -14.98
CA PRO A 740 30.41 -31.35 -14.28
C PRO A 740 28.97 -31.05 -14.71
N ILE A 741 28.60 -31.30 -15.97
CA ILE A 741 27.24 -31.07 -16.47
C ILE A 741 26.25 -32.07 -15.86
N LEU A 742 26.62 -33.35 -15.81
CA LEU A 742 25.76 -34.38 -15.21
C LEU A 742 25.60 -34.16 -13.70
N ASN A 743 26.66 -33.68 -13.04
CA ASN A 743 26.59 -33.35 -11.62
C ASN A 743 25.71 -32.11 -11.34
N GLU A 744 25.78 -31.09 -12.19
CA GLU A 744 24.91 -29.92 -12.10
C GLU A 744 23.44 -30.26 -12.39
N LEU A 745 23.19 -31.19 -13.31
CA LEU A 745 21.86 -31.75 -13.54
C LEU A 745 21.32 -32.45 -12.28
N ARG A 746 22.15 -33.20 -11.54
CA ARG A 746 21.76 -33.76 -10.24
C ARG A 746 21.44 -32.66 -9.23
N ALA A 747 22.16 -31.53 -9.26
CA ALA A 747 21.86 -30.38 -8.42
C ALA A 747 20.46 -29.83 -8.73
N LEU A 748 20.13 -29.62 -10.00
CA LEU A 748 18.78 -29.22 -10.43
C LEU A 748 17.70 -30.23 -10.00
N GLN A 749 17.95 -31.53 -10.19
CA GLN A 749 17.03 -32.58 -9.77
C GLN A 749 16.82 -32.61 -8.26
N SER A 750 17.84 -32.27 -7.47
CA SER A 750 17.71 -32.16 -6.01
C SER A 750 16.76 -31.06 -5.56
N LEU A 751 16.53 -30.04 -6.41
CA LEU A 751 15.53 -28.99 -6.18
C LEU A 751 14.11 -29.41 -6.63
N GLY A 752 13.93 -30.65 -7.11
CA GLY A 752 12.65 -31.18 -7.58
C GLY A 752 12.45 -31.13 -9.10
N ALA A 753 13.44 -30.66 -9.88
CA ALA A 753 13.32 -30.67 -11.33
C ALA A 753 13.29 -32.11 -11.90
N ARG A 754 12.43 -32.36 -12.88
CA ARG A 754 12.37 -33.65 -13.59
C ARG A 754 12.59 -33.46 -15.07
N PHE A 755 13.37 -34.37 -15.65
CA PHE A 755 13.71 -34.36 -17.06
C PHE A 755 13.32 -35.69 -17.71
N SER A 756 12.81 -35.63 -18.94
CA SER A 756 12.67 -36.78 -19.84
C SER A 756 13.71 -36.69 -20.96
N THR A 757 14.08 -37.82 -21.54
CA THR A 757 14.94 -37.85 -22.73
C THR A 757 14.04 -37.95 -23.96
N SER A 758 14.03 -36.94 -24.82
CA SER A 758 13.25 -36.98 -26.06
C SER A 758 13.93 -37.87 -27.09
N THR A 759 13.23 -38.90 -27.57
CA THR A 759 13.64 -39.77 -28.69
C THR A 759 13.01 -39.36 -30.03
N THR A 760 12.29 -38.23 -30.06
CA THR A 760 11.28 -37.96 -31.11
C THR A 760 11.84 -37.22 -32.34
N THR A 761 13.06 -36.70 -32.29
CA THR A 761 13.74 -36.18 -33.49
C THR A 761 14.85 -37.15 -33.88
N GLY A 762 14.88 -37.61 -35.13
CA GLY A 762 15.87 -38.56 -35.69
C GLY A 762 17.34 -38.11 -35.68
N SER A 763 17.72 -37.20 -34.79
CA SER A 763 19.08 -36.91 -34.36
C SER A 763 19.52 -37.92 -33.30
N SER A 764 20.67 -38.55 -33.48
CA SER A 764 21.24 -39.58 -32.60
C SER A 764 21.65 -39.10 -31.19
N GLU A 765 21.26 -37.90 -30.77
CA GLU A 765 21.53 -37.34 -29.45
C GLU A 765 20.23 -36.79 -28.83
N GLY A 766 19.68 -37.48 -27.84
CA GLY A 766 18.44 -37.07 -27.17
C GLY A 766 18.64 -35.82 -26.31
N PHE A 767 17.83 -34.79 -26.52
CA PHE A 767 17.78 -33.62 -25.65
C PHE A 767 16.98 -33.91 -24.37
N GLN A 768 17.35 -33.24 -23.27
CA GLN A 768 16.62 -33.32 -22.02
C GLN A 768 15.43 -32.36 -22.04
N GLU A 769 14.22 -32.87 -21.91
CA GLU A 769 13.02 -32.06 -21.81
C GLU A 769 12.65 -31.88 -20.33
N LEU A 770 12.42 -30.63 -19.91
CA LEU A 770 11.99 -30.34 -18.55
C LEU A 770 10.49 -30.67 -18.40
N VAL A 771 10.21 -31.71 -17.64
CA VAL A 771 8.84 -32.17 -17.33
C VAL A 771 8.28 -31.39 -16.13
N GLU A 772 9.07 -31.26 -15.07
CA GLU A 772 8.71 -30.50 -13.87
C GLU A 772 9.84 -29.52 -13.53
N PRO A 773 9.54 -28.24 -13.24
CA PRO A 773 10.55 -27.28 -12.82
C PRO A 773 11.08 -27.57 -11.40
N PRO A 774 12.21 -26.96 -11.02
CA PRO A 774 12.59 -26.82 -9.62
C PRO A 774 11.39 -26.31 -8.78
N ARG A 775 11.18 -26.95 -7.63
CA ARG A 775 10.08 -26.66 -6.69
C ARG A 775 10.52 -25.75 -5.54
N VAL A 776 11.83 -25.59 -5.35
CA VAL A 776 12.46 -24.74 -4.34
C VAL A 776 13.69 -24.06 -4.96
N ARG A 777 14.17 -22.97 -4.35
CA ARG A 777 15.36 -22.20 -4.79
C ARG A 777 15.26 -21.73 -6.25
N ASP A 778 14.31 -20.84 -6.49
CA ASP A 778 13.87 -20.46 -7.83
C ASP A 778 14.97 -19.86 -8.72
N MET A 779 15.73 -18.89 -8.18
CA MET A 779 16.85 -18.30 -8.91
C MET A 779 17.96 -19.30 -9.19
N ASP A 780 18.26 -20.17 -8.22
CA ASP A 780 19.31 -21.19 -8.35
C ASP A 780 18.99 -22.18 -9.47
N GLY A 781 17.71 -22.53 -9.65
CA GLY A 781 17.25 -23.34 -10.77
C GLY A 781 17.58 -22.73 -12.13
N VAL A 782 17.34 -21.44 -12.31
CA VAL A 782 17.65 -20.73 -13.55
C VAL A 782 19.17 -20.61 -13.74
N MET A 783 19.89 -20.24 -12.68
CA MET A 783 21.34 -20.08 -12.71
C MET A 783 22.09 -21.38 -13.00
N SER A 784 21.65 -22.51 -12.44
CA SER A 784 22.20 -23.84 -12.77
C SER A 784 21.97 -24.21 -14.23
N ALA A 785 20.78 -23.93 -14.79
CA ALA A 785 20.51 -24.16 -16.21
C ALA A 785 21.38 -23.28 -17.13
N LEU A 786 21.56 -21.99 -16.79
CA LEU A 786 22.47 -21.08 -17.49
C LEU A 786 23.94 -21.49 -17.34
N TRP A 787 24.34 -22.02 -16.19
CA TRP A 787 25.68 -22.56 -15.98
C TRP A 787 25.94 -23.79 -16.86
N ILE A 788 24.96 -24.69 -17.01
CA ILE A 788 25.06 -25.82 -17.95
C ILE A 788 25.19 -25.32 -19.39
N ALA A 789 24.41 -24.30 -19.78
CA ALA A 789 24.54 -23.68 -21.10
C ALA A 789 25.95 -23.12 -21.36
N LYS A 790 26.52 -22.41 -20.38
CA LYS A 790 27.91 -21.91 -20.40
C LYS A 790 28.90 -23.05 -20.62
N GLU A 791 28.71 -24.18 -19.95
CA GLU A 791 29.62 -25.32 -20.06
C GLU A 791 29.51 -26.03 -21.42
N TRP A 792 28.31 -26.16 -22.00
CA TRP A 792 28.14 -26.64 -23.38
C TRP A 792 28.77 -25.70 -24.42
N ARG A 793 28.66 -24.38 -24.20
CA ARG A 793 29.35 -23.39 -25.03
C ARG A 793 30.86 -23.59 -24.98
N ARG A 794 31.43 -23.80 -23.78
CA ARG A 794 32.86 -24.06 -23.59
C ARG A 794 33.33 -25.32 -24.32
N ARG A 795 32.46 -26.34 -24.44
CA ARG A 795 32.70 -27.59 -25.18
C ARG A 795 32.50 -27.47 -26.69
N GLY A 796 32.06 -26.32 -27.22
CA GLY A 796 31.84 -26.13 -28.65
C GLY A 796 30.52 -26.71 -29.18
N GLU A 797 29.52 -26.89 -28.32
CA GLU A 797 28.22 -27.50 -28.65
C GLU A 797 27.08 -26.45 -28.64
N PRO A 798 26.93 -25.62 -29.70
CA PRO A 798 25.98 -24.51 -29.72
C PRO A 798 24.51 -24.94 -29.71
N GLY A 799 24.19 -26.14 -30.20
CA GLY A 799 22.84 -26.70 -30.13
C GLY A 799 22.40 -26.96 -28.68
N LYS A 800 23.26 -27.64 -27.91
CA LYS A 800 23.03 -27.92 -26.48
C LYS A 800 23.05 -26.65 -25.63
N CYS A 801 23.92 -25.70 -25.96
CA CYS A 801 23.92 -24.38 -25.32
C CYS A 801 22.55 -23.67 -25.47
N ARG A 802 22.04 -23.56 -26.70
CA ARG A 802 20.74 -22.91 -26.96
C ARG A 802 19.58 -23.64 -26.27
N HIS A 803 19.61 -24.96 -26.29
CA HIS A 803 18.64 -25.79 -25.58
C HIS A 803 18.58 -25.46 -24.08
N TRP A 804 19.73 -25.40 -23.42
CA TRP A 804 19.80 -25.08 -21.99
C TRP A 804 19.44 -23.62 -21.66
N ILE A 805 19.67 -22.67 -22.56
CA ILE A 805 19.15 -21.30 -22.44
C ILE A 805 17.62 -21.30 -22.50
N SER A 806 17.03 -22.05 -23.44
CA SER A 806 15.58 -22.22 -23.55
C SER A 806 14.98 -22.86 -22.29
N LEU A 807 15.64 -23.87 -21.72
CA LEU A 807 15.24 -24.46 -20.45
C LEU A 807 15.30 -23.46 -19.29
N ALA A 808 16.38 -22.66 -19.20
CA ALA A 808 16.49 -21.60 -18.20
C ALA A 808 15.35 -20.57 -18.32
N ARG A 809 15.02 -20.17 -19.56
CA ARG A 809 13.90 -19.27 -19.86
C ARG A 809 12.56 -19.89 -19.47
N SER A 810 12.36 -21.18 -19.74
CA SER A 810 11.19 -21.92 -19.29
C SER A 810 11.08 -21.96 -17.76
N ILE A 811 12.17 -22.21 -17.03
CA ILE A 811 12.21 -22.14 -15.55
C ILE A 811 11.76 -20.76 -15.09
N GLU A 812 12.33 -19.69 -15.65
CA GLU A 812 11.98 -18.32 -15.31
C GLU A 812 10.52 -17.95 -15.63
N ALA A 813 9.91 -18.56 -16.65
CA ALA A 813 8.52 -18.28 -17.02
C ALA A 813 7.55 -18.49 -15.84
N GLY A 814 7.80 -19.51 -15.01
CA GLY A 814 7.03 -19.77 -13.79
C GLY A 814 7.44 -18.92 -12.58
N GLN A 815 8.44 -18.06 -12.70
CA GLN A 815 9.02 -17.24 -11.63
C GLN A 815 8.66 -15.77 -11.82
N ALA A 816 9.57 -14.91 -12.32
CA ALA A 816 9.21 -13.52 -12.64
C ALA A 816 8.57 -13.38 -14.04
N GLY A 817 8.60 -14.43 -14.86
CA GLY A 817 8.05 -14.45 -16.21
C GLY A 817 9.11 -14.29 -17.29
N GLU A 818 8.83 -14.84 -18.47
CA GLU A 818 9.75 -14.86 -19.61
C GLU A 818 10.11 -13.45 -20.10
N ALA A 819 9.18 -12.50 -20.01
CA ALA A 819 9.37 -11.12 -20.47
C ALA A 819 10.51 -10.37 -19.77
N LEU A 820 10.94 -10.83 -18.59
CA LEU A 820 12.00 -10.21 -17.78
C LEU A 820 13.31 -11.01 -17.79
N PHE A 821 13.35 -12.17 -18.44
CA PHE A 821 14.47 -13.11 -18.36
C PHE A 821 15.81 -12.50 -18.80
N ASP A 822 15.83 -11.81 -19.94
CA ASP A 822 17.03 -11.15 -20.45
C ASP A 822 17.45 -9.94 -19.61
N LEU A 823 16.48 -9.24 -19.00
CA LEU A 823 16.76 -8.12 -18.09
C LEU A 823 17.36 -8.61 -16.77
N ARG A 824 16.87 -9.71 -16.22
CA ARG A 824 17.37 -10.30 -14.95
C ARG A 824 18.76 -10.91 -15.09
N TYR A 825 18.97 -11.72 -16.14
CA TYR A 825 20.17 -12.55 -16.27
C TYR A 825 21.14 -12.08 -17.36
N GLY A 826 20.79 -11.04 -18.12
CA GLY A 826 21.58 -10.55 -19.26
C GLY A 826 22.99 -10.12 -18.87
N ASP A 827 23.17 -9.49 -17.72
CA ASP A 827 24.50 -9.06 -17.24
C ASP A 827 25.40 -10.26 -16.94
N TRP A 828 24.87 -11.27 -16.24
CA TRP A 828 25.60 -12.50 -15.96
C TRP A 828 25.90 -13.27 -17.24
N ALA A 829 24.92 -13.38 -18.14
CA ALA A 829 25.06 -14.08 -19.42
C ALA A 829 26.13 -13.45 -20.30
N ARG A 830 26.13 -12.11 -20.44
CA ARG A 830 27.16 -11.36 -21.18
C ARG A 830 28.56 -11.58 -20.62
N LYS A 831 28.72 -11.54 -19.29
CA LYS A 831 30.01 -11.84 -18.62
C LYS A 831 30.53 -13.25 -18.94
N HIS A 832 29.62 -14.17 -19.24
CA HIS A 832 29.94 -15.55 -19.61
C HIS A 832 29.81 -15.83 -21.11
N GLY A 833 29.63 -14.78 -21.92
CA GLY A 833 29.42 -14.77 -23.38
C GLY A 833 28.26 -15.63 -23.87
N LEU A 834 27.24 -15.85 -23.05
CA LEU A 834 25.97 -16.38 -23.50
C LEU A 834 25.14 -15.26 -24.14
N ASP A 835 24.46 -15.57 -25.24
CA ASP A 835 23.46 -14.68 -25.84
C ASP A 835 22.07 -15.20 -25.51
N LEU A 836 21.34 -14.45 -24.67
CA LEU A 836 20.00 -14.81 -24.21
C LEU A 836 18.90 -14.45 -25.20
N LYS A 837 19.22 -13.77 -26.31
CA LYS A 837 18.22 -13.40 -27.35
C LYS A 837 18.03 -14.49 -28.41
N LEU A 838 18.86 -15.53 -28.36
CA LEU A 838 18.81 -16.68 -29.28
C LEU A 838 17.70 -17.68 -28.97
#